data_AF-A0A136PCC7-F1
#
_entry.id   AF-A0A136PCC7-F1
#
_cell.length_a   1.000
_cell.length_b   1.000
_cell.length_c   1.000
_cell.angle_alpha   90.00
_cell.angle_beta   90.00
_cell.angle_gamma   90.00
#
_symmetry.space_group_name_H-M   'P 1'
#
loop_
_entity.id
_entity.type
_entity.pdbx_description
1 polymer ?
#
loop_
_entity_poly.entity_id
_entity_poly.type
_entity_poly.pdbx_seq_one_letter_code
_entity_poly.pdbx_strand_id
1 'polypeptide(L)'
;MKTIKALAAISMIFINVLLLAQDKFGNNEPISDVLISIKENHYQKISNSIPDYNSAAEWRTAIDSAWGPGLPTSEKLLIFDKFWNKIDSSFACFNHIQDNWLALKNQYRPEIAAGVSKGRFMAIMNVLALSLKELHTNPYDISLVNNLSIQPGTPFLLIGGWGAQTQFGAGLTPLPDSSLLVYKVIQNHPLGLQPGDIVLGYEGIPWKTLVKQLLSYQLPFAGPIGSSPSAFTHSLLMAAGRNRHLFETIDIIKFSTGDTVHLSTAPLYGLPALFCDEQMDIPGVPKPNYPAGQYVSHGIVQGTNIGYIYVMQWTDNAGTLFNNAVQSLMGTSGLIIDFRTNFGGNMFLSDSALKKLFTSSMITIDWGRRTNASNHIQMTLNNVSANYKINGAPPGYLKPIAVLTGPGAGSSGDQVAFRMKFHPRVKVFGKPTNGAFNSPTTLSLHPDWVCRYPAADAYDLAAGKYLTHLEFPVDQNVWLTPTGVSQGKDDVVEAAIEWINIFSGLPTTLFTDNAEGGFGKWVTNQGWAVIKKNARSPVNSLTDSKNNYSNNADNSMTLKNPVNCSGKDAVVLSFWHKYATQIDKDFCRVEVSSNNGSTWQEAAKYSGTVSALHEAKIDITKYANNSSNVKVRFRLTSDASTVADGWYLDDVLITGYTSGSQKPDISEQNNNPFTFSLSQNYPNPFNPVTIINFSVPKSAFVSLKVYDVLGKQVEELVNGNTNAGNHSLQFNAGDFASGIYYYRLESSGYVAVKKMLLIK
;
A
#
# COMPACT_ATOMS: atom_id res chain seq x y z
N MET A 1 -45.96 -0.01 -42.54
CA MET A 1 -45.69 -0.51 -41.17
C MET A 1 -44.54 -1.56 -41.11
N LYS A 2 -43.52 -1.47 -41.98
CA LYS A 2 -42.33 -2.36 -41.97
C LYS A 2 -40.98 -1.62 -42.00
N THR A 3 -40.98 -0.28 -41.95
CA THR A 3 -39.77 0.55 -42.07
C THR A 3 -39.37 1.28 -40.79
N ILE A 4 -40.11 1.12 -39.68
CA ILE A 4 -39.80 1.77 -38.40
C ILE A 4 -39.06 0.83 -37.42
N LYS A 5 -39.10 -0.49 -37.64
CA LYS A 5 -38.38 -1.47 -36.79
C LYS A 5 -36.89 -1.65 -37.14
N ALA A 6 -36.45 -1.23 -38.32
CA ALA A 6 -35.05 -1.33 -38.74
C ALA A 6 -34.18 -0.16 -38.21
N LEU A 7 -34.75 1.05 -38.07
CA LEU A 7 -34.05 2.17 -37.43
C LEU A 7 -33.88 1.96 -35.92
N ALA A 8 -34.86 1.34 -35.24
CA ALA A 8 -34.75 1.05 -33.81
C ALA A 8 -33.62 0.04 -33.47
N ALA A 9 -33.30 -0.89 -34.37
CA ALA A 9 -32.20 -1.84 -34.21
C ALA A 9 -30.82 -1.19 -34.41
N ILE A 10 -30.71 -0.20 -35.31
CA ILE A 10 -29.46 0.53 -35.55
C ILE A 10 -29.18 1.53 -34.41
N SER A 11 -30.22 2.13 -33.84
CA SER A 11 -30.12 2.99 -32.64
C SER A 11 -29.75 2.21 -31.37
N MET A 12 -30.22 0.97 -31.20
CA MET A 12 -29.82 0.10 -30.07
C MET A 12 -28.36 -0.38 -30.15
N ILE A 13 -27.78 -0.52 -31.35
CA ILE A 13 -26.38 -0.93 -31.54
C ILE A 13 -25.43 0.24 -31.19
N PHE A 14 -25.79 1.47 -31.55
CA PHE A 14 -25.07 2.67 -31.09
C PHE A 14 -25.14 2.83 -29.57
N ILE A 15 -26.29 2.53 -28.96
CA ILE A 15 -26.48 2.54 -27.50
C ILE A 15 -25.66 1.43 -26.82
N ASN A 16 -25.50 0.25 -27.40
CA ASN A 16 -24.68 -0.84 -26.82
C ASN A 16 -23.16 -0.57 -26.88
N VAL A 17 -22.67 0.14 -27.90
CA VAL A 17 -21.27 0.61 -27.96
C VAL A 17 -21.05 1.76 -26.96
N LEU A 18 -22.05 2.62 -26.76
CA LEU A 18 -22.04 3.63 -25.69
C LEU A 18 -22.12 3.01 -24.29
N LEU A 19 -22.97 2.00 -24.07
CA LEU A 19 -23.13 1.28 -22.78
C LEU A 19 -21.88 0.50 -22.40
N LEU A 20 -21.19 -0.11 -23.38
CA LEU A 20 -19.86 -0.72 -23.19
C LEU A 20 -18.79 0.30 -22.75
N ALA A 21 -18.98 1.59 -23.04
CA ALA A 21 -18.13 2.70 -22.61
C ALA A 21 -18.67 3.48 -21.38
N GLN A 22 -19.94 3.28 -21.00
CA GLN A 22 -20.62 3.94 -19.88
C GLN A 22 -20.62 3.10 -18.60
N ASP A 23 -20.74 1.78 -18.66
CA ASP A 23 -20.98 0.93 -17.46
C ASP A 23 -19.77 0.73 -16.52
N LYS A 24 -18.60 1.32 -16.81
CA LYS A 24 -17.40 1.19 -15.95
C LYS A 24 -16.77 2.50 -15.48
N PHE A 25 -17.37 3.64 -15.77
CA PHE A 25 -16.98 4.93 -15.20
C PHE A 25 -18.13 5.41 -14.33
N GLY A 26 -18.10 5.07 -13.04
CA GLY A 26 -19.20 5.34 -12.11
C GLY A 26 -19.71 6.78 -12.20
N ASN A 27 -21.04 6.93 -12.22
CA ASN A 27 -21.74 8.21 -12.23
C ASN A 27 -21.68 8.98 -10.89
N ASN A 28 -20.82 8.60 -9.95
CA ASN A 28 -20.84 9.13 -8.58
C ASN A 28 -19.42 9.39 -8.06
N GLU A 29 -18.72 10.41 -8.57
CA GLU A 29 -17.74 11.21 -7.79
C GLU A 29 -17.67 12.64 -8.35
N PRO A 30 -17.50 13.67 -7.51
CA PRO A 30 -17.80 15.06 -7.87
C PRO A 30 -16.71 15.65 -8.76
N ILE A 31 -16.89 15.52 -10.08
CA ILE A 31 -16.27 16.42 -11.05
C ILE A 31 -17.10 17.72 -11.05
N SER A 32 -17.11 18.47 -9.95
CA SER A 32 -18.02 19.62 -9.85
C SER A 32 -17.41 20.98 -9.53
N ASP A 33 -16.14 21.13 -9.16
CA ASP A 33 -15.65 22.48 -8.81
C ASP A 33 -14.52 23.03 -9.71
N VAL A 34 -13.70 22.17 -10.33
CA VAL A 34 -12.56 22.63 -11.17
C VAL A 34 -12.93 22.78 -12.66
N LEU A 35 -13.91 22.01 -13.17
CA LEU A 35 -14.32 22.11 -14.58
C LEU A 35 -15.37 23.20 -14.85
N ILE A 36 -16.10 23.67 -13.83
CA ILE A 36 -17.15 24.69 -14.01
C ILE A 36 -16.57 26.08 -14.33
N SER A 37 -15.28 26.33 -14.07
CA SER A 37 -14.64 27.62 -14.38
C SER A 37 -13.99 27.73 -15.77
N ILE A 38 -13.88 26.63 -16.54
CA ILE A 38 -13.30 26.68 -17.89
C ILE A 38 -14.41 27.10 -18.86
N LYS A 39 -14.61 28.40 -19.00
CA LYS A 39 -15.60 28.99 -19.93
C LYS A 39 -15.24 28.62 -21.37
N GLU A 40 -16.21 28.06 -22.10
CA GLU A 40 -16.16 27.72 -23.53
C GLU A 40 -15.78 28.89 -24.48
N ASN A 41 -15.72 30.13 -23.99
CA ASN A 41 -15.58 31.32 -24.83
C ASN A 41 -14.14 31.81 -25.05
N HIS A 42 -13.12 31.04 -24.66
CA HIS A 42 -11.70 31.44 -24.81
C HIS A 42 -10.91 30.60 -25.83
N TYR A 43 -11.57 29.70 -26.57
CA TYR A 43 -10.91 28.84 -27.55
C TYR A 43 -10.71 29.54 -28.89
N GLN A 44 -9.46 29.77 -29.28
CA GLN A 44 -9.08 30.00 -30.68
C GLN A 44 -8.06 28.95 -31.09
N LYS A 45 -8.41 28.14 -32.09
CA LYS A 45 -7.48 27.25 -32.78
C LYS A 45 -6.32 28.09 -33.31
N ILE A 46 -5.09 27.72 -32.96
CA ILE A 46 -3.90 28.56 -33.24
C ILE A 46 -3.44 28.37 -34.70
N SER A 47 -3.88 27.32 -35.41
CA SER A 47 -3.54 27.03 -36.83
C SER A 47 -4.68 26.32 -37.59
N ASN A 48 -4.51 26.11 -38.91
CA ASN A 48 -5.43 25.36 -39.80
C ASN A 48 -4.73 24.16 -40.46
N SER A 49 -3.64 23.68 -39.86
CA SER A 49 -2.73 22.69 -40.47
C SER A 49 -3.23 21.25 -40.39
N ILE A 50 -4.16 20.96 -39.48
CA ILE A 50 -4.79 19.65 -39.33
C ILE A 50 -6.27 19.76 -39.72
N PRO A 51 -6.80 18.90 -40.63
CA PRO A 51 -8.20 18.95 -41.03
C PRO A 51 -9.16 18.69 -39.86
N ASP A 52 -10.26 19.45 -39.79
CA ASP A 52 -11.32 19.25 -38.80
C ASP A 52 -12.16 18.03 -39.17
N TYR A 53 -11.86 16.88 -38.58
CA TYR A 53 -12.65 15.66 -38.75
C TYR A 53 -13.66 15.53 -37.60
N ASN A 54 -14.94 15.82 -37.89
CA ASN A 54 -16.01 15.87 -36.90
C ASN A 54 -16.91 14.61 -36.92
N SER A 55 -16.65 13.66 -37.82
CA SER A 55 -17.45 12.44 -37.96
C SER A 55 -16.62 11.18 -38.28
N ALA A 56 -17.16 10.01 -37.94
CA ALA A 56 -16.56 8.72 -38.27
C ALA A 56 -16.38 8.51 -39.79
N ALA A 57 -17.25 9.11 -40.62
CA ALA A 57 -17.16 9.03 -42.07
C ALA A 57 -15.94 9.80 -42.61
N GLU A 58 -15.70 11.00 -42.09
CA GLU A 58 -14.55 11.83 -42.47
C GLU A 58 -13.23 11.17 -42.04
N TRP A 59 -13.16 10.65 -40.80
CA TRP A 59 -12.01 9.88 -40.33
C TRP A 59 -11.75 8.65 -41.21
N ARG A 60 -12.80 7.96 -41.65
CA ARG A 60 -12.68 6.83 -42.58
C ARG A 60 -12.09 7.26 -43.91
N THR A 61 -12.57 8.35 -44.51
CA THR A 61 -12.00 8.91 -45.75
C THR A 61 -10.53 9.29 -45.58
N ALA A 62 -10.16 9.89 -44.44
CA ALA A 62 -8.78 10.24 -44.13
C ALA A 62 -7.87 9.00 -44.02
N ILE A 63 -8.34 7.96 -43.32
CA ILE A 63 -7.64 6.67 -43.20
C ILE A 63 -7.45 6.05 -44.60
N ASP A 64 -8.51 5.96 -45.39
CA ASP A 64 -8.46 5.35 -46.72
C ASP A 64 -7.46 6.09 -47.64
N SER A 65 -7.45 7.43 -47.57
CA SER A 65 -6.55 8.28 -48.35
C SER A 65 -5.09 8.18 -47.90
N ALA A 66 -4.83 8.15 -46.59
CA ALA A 66 -3.48 8.13 -46.03
C ALA A 66 -2.77 6.79 -46.23
N TRP A 67 -3.49 5.68 -46.15
CA TRP A 67 -2.89 4.35 -46.05
C TRP A 67 -2.95 3.52 -47.34
N GLY A 68 -3.78 3.94 -48.31
CA GLY A 68 -3.94 3.26 -49.58
C GLY A 68 -4.56 1.86 -49.48
N PRO A 69 -4.61 1.09 -50.58
CA PRO A 69 -5.34 -0.17 -50.63
C PRO A 69 -4.72 -1.27 -49.76
N GLY A 70 -3.39 -1.36 -49.65
CA GLY A 70 -2.71 -2.45 -48.93
C GLY A 70 -2.83 -3.81 -49.64
N LEU A 71 -2.80 -4.90 -48.86
CA LEU A 71 -2.90 -6.27 -49.37
C LEU A 71 -4.21 -6.52 -50.15
N PRO A 72 -4.22 -7.47 -51.11
CA PRO A 72 -5.44 -7.90 -51.78
C PRO A 72 -6.53 -8.34 -50.80
N THR A 73 -7.81 -8.15 -51.17
CA THR A 73 -8.96 -8.52 -50.34
C THR A 73 -8.93 -9.99 -49.90
N SER A 74 -8.49 -10.90 -50.77
CA SER A 74 -8.35 -12.32 -50.46
C SER A 74 -7.37 -12.58 -49.32
N GLU A 75 -6.25 -11.87 -49.27
CA GLU A 75 -5.24 -12.01 -48.22
C GLU A 75 -5.70 -11.40 -46.90
N LYS A 76 -6.40 -10.25 -46.95
CA LYS A 76 -7.04 -9.67 -45.76
C LYS A 76 -8.07 -10.61 -45.14
N LEU A 77 -8.91 -11.25 -45.96
CA LEU A 77 -9.86 -12.26 -45.49
C LEU A 77 -9.15 -13.47 -44.88
N LEU A 78 -8.03 -13.93 -45.46
CA LEU A 78 -7.21 -15.00 -44.90
C LEU A 78 -6.67 -14.64 -43.51
N ILE A 79 -6.11 -13.44 -43.36
CA ILE A 79 -5.60 -12.92 -42.07
C ILE A 79 -6.73 -12.87 -41.03
N PHE A 80 -7.86 -12.27 -41.41
CA PHE A 80 -9.02 -12.11 -40.54
C PHE A 80 -9.58 -13.46 -40.08
N ASP A 81 -9.85 -14.37 -41.01
CA ASP A 81 -10.43 -15.68 -40.71
C ASP A 81 -9.48 -16.52 -39.85
N LYS A 82 -8.17 -16.46 -40.12
CA LYS A 82 -7.16 -17.18 -39.33
C LYS A 82 -7.07 -16.66 -37.90
N PHE A 83 -7.08 -15.34 -37.72
CA PHE A 83 -7.12 -14.73 -36.39
C PHE A 83 -8.42 -15.08 -35.66
N TRP A 84 -9.56 -14.84 -36.32
CA TRP A 84 -10.87 -15.06 -35.72
C TRP A 84 -11.06 -16.51 -35.27
N ASN A 85 -10.79 -17.48 -36.15
CA ASN A 85 -10.94 -18.91 -35.84
C ASN A 85 -9.98 -19.33 -34.71
N LYS A 86 -8.78 -18.75 -34.65
CA LYS A 86 -7.82 -19.09 -33.60
C LYS A 86 -8.27 -18.61 -32.23
N ILE A 87 -8.71 -17.35 -32.13
CA ILE A 87 -9.28 -16.82 -30.89
C ILE A 87 -10.55 -17.60 -30.49
N ASP A 88 -11.46 -17.81 -31.43
CA ASP A 88 -12.72 -18.55 -31.23
C ASP A 88 -12.49 -19.97 -30.71
N SER A 89 -11.40 -20.64 -31.15
CA SER A 89 -11.10 -22.01 -30.73
C SER A 89 -10.20 -22.15 -29.49
N SER A 90 -9.31 -21.19 -29.21
CA SER A 90 -8.21 -21.38 -28.25
C SER A 90 -7.97 -20.24 -27.24
N PHE A 91 -8.55 -19.05 -27.40
CA PHE A 91 -8.35 -17.97 -26.43
C PHE A 91 -8.90 -18.38 -25.06
N ALA A 92 -8.07 -18.28 -24.02
CA ALA A 92 -8.33 -18.80 -22.68
C ALA A 92 -9.04 -17.80 -21.75
N CYS A 93 -9.07 -16.52 -22.12
CA CYS A 93 -9.44 -15.44 -21.21
C CYS A 93 -10.82 -14.83 -21.52
N PHE A 94 -11.76 -15.58 -22.11
CA PHE A 94 -13.14 -15.08 -22.30
C PHE A 94 -13.89 -14.86 -20.98
N ASN A 95 -13.39 -15.40 -19.87
CA ASN A 95 -13.94 -15.12 -18.55
C ASN A 95 -13.89 -13.61 -18.25
N HIS A 96 -14.95 -13.11 -17.61
CA HIS A 96 -15.07 -11.72 -17.13
C HIS A 96 -15.15 -10.62 -18.20
N ILE A 97 -15.30 -10.98 -19.48
CA ILE A 97 -15.61 -10.04 -20.58
C ILE A 97 -16.94 -10.40 -21.25
N GLN A 98 -17.54 -9.43 -21.92
CA GLN A 98 -18.74 -9.67 -22.71
C GLN A 98 -18.37 -10.38 -24.01
N ASP A 99 -18.92 -11.57 -24.22
CA ASP A 99 -18.68 -12.32 -25.45
C ASP A 99 -19.60 -11.83 -26.57
N ASN A 100 -19.06 -10.99 -27.44
CA ASN A 100 -19.69 -10.53 -28.69
C ASN A 100 -18.94 -11.05 -29.93
N TRP A 101 -18.13 -12.10 -29.78
CA TRP A 101 -17.12 -12.49 -30.77
C TRP A 101 -17.71 -12.86 -32.15
N LEU A 102 -18.83 -13.59 -32.16
CA LEU A 102 -19.54 -13.93 -33.40
C LEU A 102 -20.19 -12.70 -34.06
N ALA A 103 -20.70 -11.76 -33.27
CA ALA A 103 -21.31 -10.54 -33.79
C ALA A 103 -20.27 -9.67 -34.52
N LEU A 104 -19.05 -9.57 -33.98
CA LEU A 104 -17.94 -8.86 -34.61
C LEU A 104 -17.58 -9.47 -35.98
N LYS A 105 -17.56 -10.81 -36.10
CA LYS A 105 -17.35 -11.47 -37.40
C LYS A 105 -18.44 -11.14 -38.40
N ASN A 106 -19.71 -11.25 -37.99
CA ASN A 106 -20.85 -10.99 -38.86
C ASN A 106 -20.88 -9.54 -39.33
N GLN A 107 -20.37 -8.61 -38.53
CA GLN A 107 -20.24 -7.21 -38.89
C GLN A 107 -19.07 -6.96 -39.86
N TYR A 108 -17.85 -7.36 -39.50
CA TYR A 108 -16.65 -6.88 -40.18
C TYR A 108 -16.19 -7.75 -41.34
N ARG A 109 -16.49 -9.05 -41.33
CA ARG A 109 -16.07 -9.93 -42.43
C ARG A 109 -16.70 -9.53 -43.77
N PRO A 110 -18.02 -9.19 -43.86
CA PRO A 110 -18.60 -8.66 -45.09
C PRO A 110 -18.00 -7.32 -45.52
N GLU A 111 -17.68 -6.45 -44.56
CA GLU A 111 -17.03 -5.16 -44.84
C GLU A 111 -15.66 -5.38 -45.50
N ILE A 112 -14.85 -6.30 -44.98
CA ILE A 112 -13.56 -6.66 -45.59
C ILE A 112 -13.75 -7.21 -47.00
N ALA A 113 -14.75 -8.09 -47.19
CA ALA A 113 -15.04 -8.69 -48.50
C ALA A 113 -15.47 -7.67 -49.56
N ALA A 114 -16.11 -6.56 -49.15
CA ALA A 114 -16.45 -5.45 -50.03
C ALA A 114 -15.24 -4.61 -50.47
N GLY A 115 -14.07 -4.83 -49.87
CA GLY A 115 -12.84 -4.09 -50.14
C GLY A 115 -12.65 -2.94 -49.17
N VAL A 116 -11.57 -3.00 -48.38
CA VAL A 116 -11.17 -1.96 -47.42
C VAL A 116 -9.71 -1.56 -47.64
N SER A 117 -9.36 -0.34 -47.28
CA SER A 117 -7.97 0.14 -47.28
C SER A 117 -7.08 -0.62 -46.28
N LYS A 118 -5.77 -0.40 -46.35
CA LYS A 118 -4.79 -0.93 -45.38
C LYS A 118 -5.11 -0.48 -43.96
N GLY A 119 -5.33 0.83 -43.79
CA GLY A 119 -5.61 1.43 -42.48
C GLY A 119 -6.95 0.99 -41.91
N ARG A 120 -8.00 0.89 -42.74
CA ARG A 120 -9.31 0.40 -42.29
C ARG A 120 -9.26 -1.08 -41.91
N PHE A 121 -8.50 -1.90 -42.64
CA PHE A 121 -8.31 -3.30 -42.25
C PHE A 121 -7.62 -3.42 -40.89
N MET A 122 -6.58 -2.62 -40.63
CA MET A 122 -5.93 -2.58 -39.32
C MET A 122 -6.89 -2.15 -38.20
N ALA A 123 -7.66 -1.09 -38.43
CA ALA A 123 -8.70 -0.65 -37.49
C ALA A 123 -9.69 -1.76 -37.14
N ILE A 124 -10.14 -2.55 -38.12
CA ILE A 124 -11.03 -3.69 -37.89
C ILE A 124 -10.35 -4.72 -36.98
N MET A 125 -9.12 -5.13 -37.29
CA MET A 125 -8.36 -6.10 -36.49
C MET A 125 -8.13 -5.61 -35.06
N ASN A 126 -7.86 -4.32 -34.91
CA ASN A 126 -7.74 -3.60 -33.65
C ASN A 126 -9.04 -3.59 -32.83
N VAL A 127 -10.21 -3.38 -33.46
CA VAL A 127 -11.51 -3.46 -32.78
C VAL A 127 -11.76 -4.86 -32.21
N LEU A 128 -11.42 -5.91 -32.97
CA LEU A 128 -11.50 -7.28 -32.45
C LEU A 128 -10.58 -7.45 -31.24
N ALA A 129 -9.34 -6.96 -31.29
CA ALA A 129 -8.40 -7.03 -30.18
C ALA A 129 -8.89 -6.30 -28.91
N LEU A 130 -9.41 -5.07 -29.07
CA LEU A 130 -9.97 -4.28 -27.96
C LEU A 130 -11.16 -4.97 -27.29
N SER A 131 -11.97 -5.72 -28.04
CA SER A 131 -13.10 -6.46 -27.48
C SER A 131 -12.67 -7.54 -26.48
N LEU A 132 -11.44 -8.06 -26.62
CA LEU A 132 -10.86 -9.08 -25.76
C LEU A 132 -10.26 -8.49 -24.47
N LYS A 133 -10.02 -7.17 -24.43
CA LYS A 133 -9.47 -6.43 -23.28
C LYS A 133 -8.23 -7.08 -22.68
N GLU A 134 -7.29 -7.49 -23.54
CA GLU A 134 -6.14 -8.28 -23.10
C GLU A 134 -4.82 -7.74 -23.67
N LEU A 135 -3.85 -7.53 -22.77
CA LEU A 135 -2.55 -6.92 -23.05
C LEU A 135 -1.77 -7.59 -24.19
N HIS A 136 -1.71 -8.91 -24.24
CA HIS A 136 -0.90 -9.64 -25.21
C HIS A 136 -1.61 -9.81 -26.56
N THR A 137 -2.93 -9.69 -26.59
CA THR A 137 -3.73 -10.00 -27.78
C THR A 137 -3.83 -8.79 -28.70
N ASN A 138 -2.79 -8.58 -29.49
CA ASN A 138 -2.73 -7.51 -30.47
C ASN A 138 -2.29 -8.05 -31.85
N PRO A 139 -3.19 -8.13 -32.85
CA PRO A 139 -2.83 -8.43 -34.22
C PRO A 139 -2.28 -7.16 -34.89
N TYR A 140 -1.06 -7.20 -35.42
CA TYR A 140 -0.47 -6.03 -36.05
C TYR A 140 0.26 -6.34 -37.36
N ASP A 141 0.21 -5.35 -38.25
CA ASP A 141 0.98 -5.27 -39.48
C ASP A 141 2.40 -4.81 -39.16
N ILE A 142 3.37 -5.70 -39.35
CA ILE A 142 4.79 -5.44 -39.06
C ILE A 142 5.32 -4.29 -39.91
N SER A 143 4.90 -4.22 -41.18
CA SER A 143 5.34 -3.19 -42.13
C SER A 143 4.85 -1.80 -41.72
N LEU A 144 3.64 -1.72 -41.18
CA LEU A 144 3.05 -0.49 -40.71
C LEU A 144 3.70 -0.07 -39.40
N VAL A 145 3.74 -0.96 -38.41
CA VAL A 145 4.21 -0.63 -37.05
C VAL A 145 5.68 -0.18 -37.04
N ASN A 146 6.55 -0.86 -37.79
CA ASN A 146 7.98 -0.59 -37.74
C ASN A 146 8.43 0.62 -38.58
N ASN A 147 7.61 1.07 -39.54
CA ASN A 147 7.95 2.17 -40.44
C ASN A 147 7.00 3.38 -40.30
N LEU A 148 6.26 3.47 -39.18
CA LEU A 148 5.37 4.59 -38.90
C LEU A 148 6.16 5.89 -38.74
N SER A 149 6.09 6.75 -39.76
CA SER A 149 6.42 8.18 -39.63
C SER A 149 5.13 8.93 -39.31
N ILE A 150 4.93 9.29 -38.05
CA ILE A 150 3.71 9.98 -37.60
C ILE A 150 3.86 11.47 -37.89
N GLN A 151 3.38 11.89 -39.05
CA GLN A 151 3.29 13.29 -39.44
C GLN A 151 2.03 13.95 -38.83
N PRO A 152 2.01 15.28 -38.66
CA PRO A 152 0.80 16.01 -38.30
C PRO A 152 -0.39 15.58 -39.16
N GLY A 153 -1.55 15.30 -38.53
CA GLY A 153 -2.78 14.87 -39.19
C GLY A 153 -2.85 13.38 -39.57
N THR A 154 -1.82 12.57 -39.30
CA THR A 154 -1.86 11.12 -39.61
C THR A 154 -2.94 10.41 -38.76
N PRO A 155 -3.97 9.78 -39.35
CA PRO A 155 -5.08 9.18 -38.61
C PRO A 155 -4.67 7.84 -37.98
N PHE A 156 -3.97 7.93 -36.85
CA PHE A 156 -3.42 6.81 -36.10
C PHE A 156 -3.49 7.09 -34.59
N LEU A 157 -3.99 6.15 -33.81
CA LEU A 157 -4.14 6.29 -32.36
C LEU A 157 -3.01 5.52 -31.65
N LEU A 158 -2.16 6.22 -30.90
CA LEU A 158 -1.19 5.57 -30.02
C LEU A 158 -1.81 5.32 -28.66
N ILE A 159 -1.96 4.05 -28.27
CA ILE A 159 -2.52 3.64 -26.97
C ILE A 159 -1.39 3.22 -26.01
N GLY A 160 -1.60 3.43 -24.70
CA GLY A 160 -0.63 3.08 -23.67
C GLY A 160 0.53 4.08 -23.60
N GLY A 161 1.23 4.09 -22.47
CA GLY A 161 2.36 5.00 -22.23
C GLY A 161 3.61 4.32 -21.68
N TRP A 162 3.66 2.99 -21.74
CA TRP A 162 4.76 2.21 -21.19
C TRP A 162 5.99 2.31 -22.10
N GLY A 163 7.05 2.95 -21.59
CA GLY A 163 8.37 2.99 -22.22
C GLY A 163 8.67 4.19 -23.12
N ALA A 164 9.80 4.11 -23.85
CA ALA A 164 10.45 5.26 -24.50
C ALA A 164 9.83 5.66 -25.85
N GLN A 165 8.52 5.92 -25.93
CA GLN A 165 7.87 6.25 -27.21
C GLN A 165 6.76 7.30 -27.15
N THR A 166 6.82 8.23 -26.20
CA THR A 166 5.86 9.34 -26.18
C THR A 166 6.25 10.47 -27.12
N GLN A 167 7.56 10.66 -27.38
CA GLN A 167 8.11 11.86 -28.02
C GLN A 167 7.45 13.15 -27.50
N PHE A 168 7.07 13.12 -26.22
CA PHE A 168 6.37 14.19 -25.53
C PHE A 168 7.34 14.98 -24.66
N GLY A 169 8.55 14.47 -24.40
CA GLY A 169 9.53 15.09 -23.52
C GLY A 169 9.20 15.02 -22.02
N ALA A 170 8.05 14.42 -21.64
CA ALA A 170 7.66 14.29 -20.25
C ALA A 170 7.01 12.93 -19.94
N GLY A 171 7.15 12.51 -18.68
CA GLY A 171 6.46 11.39 -18.07
C GLY A 171 5.14 11.85 -17.50
N LEU A 172 4.06 11.18 -17.93
CA LEU A 172 2.69 11.44 -17.50
C LEU A 172 2.19 10.26 -16.69
N THR A 173 1.33 10.49 -15.70
CA THR A 173 0.63 9.44 -14.95
C THR A 173 -0.81 9.87 -14.68
N PRO A 174 -1.83 9.00 -14.84
CA PRO A 174 -3.20 9.36 -14.53
C PRO A 174 -3.44 9.48 -13.03
N LEU A 175 -4.13 10.56 -12.66
CA LEU A 175 -4.68 10.81 -11.33
C LEU A 175 -6.10 10.21 -11.20
N PRO A 176 -6.64 10.08 -9.97
CA PRO A 176 -7.99 9.52 -9.75
C PRO A 176 -9.10 10.26 -10.51
N ASP A 177 -8.97 11.58 -10.71
CA ASP A 177 -9.92 12.40 -11.48
C ASP A 177 -9.78 12.25 -13.02
N SER A 178 -8.86 11.37 -13.44
CA SER A 178 -8.47 11.07 -14.82
C SER A 178 -7.73 12.20 -15.56
N SER A 179 -7.29 13.24 -14.85
CA SER A 179 -6.28 14.16 -15.35
C SER A 179 -4.90 13.48 -15.36
N LEU A 180 -3.91 14.05 -16.05
CA LEU A 180 -2.57 13.47 -16.11
C LEU A 180 -1.55 14.35 -15.43
N LEU A 181 -0.91 13.81 -14.39
CA LEU A 181 0.20 14.45 -13.70
C LEU A 181 1.50 14.29 -14.50
N VAL A 182 2.18 15.40 -14.73
CA VAL A 182 3.58 15.43 -15.17
C VAL A 182 4.47 15.10 -13.96
N TYR A 183 5.18 13.98 -13.99
CA TYR A 183 6.05 13.55 -12.88
C TYR A 183 7.55 13.61 -13.22
N LYS A 184 7.90 13.74 -14.50
CA LYS A 184 9.28 13.89 -14.97
C LYS A 184 9.31 14.62 -16.31
N VAL A 185 10.36 15.40 -16.56
CA VAL A 185 10.54 16.16 -17.81
C VAL A 185 11.98 16.08 -18.29
N ILE A 186 12.20 16.19 -19.60
CA ILE A 186 13.54 16.46 -20.15
C ILE A 186 14.01 17.85 -19.76
N GLN A 187 15.32 18.05 -19.76
CA GLN A 187 15.90 19.37 -19.57
C GLN A 187 15.43 20.32 -20.68
N ASN A 188 15.06 21.55 -20.32
CA ASN A 188 14.58 22.59 -21.25
C ASN A 188 13.39 22.14 -22.12
N HIS A 189 12.40 21.48 -21.49
CA HIS A 189 11.17 21.09 -22.17
C HIS A 189 10.55 22.30 -22.93
N PRO A 190 10.22 22.19 -24.23
CA PRO A 190 9.88 23.36 -25.05
C PRO A 190 8.56 24.03 -24.66
N LEU A 191 7.66 23.30 -24.01
CA LEU A 191 6.43 23.86 -23.43
C LEU A 191 6.62 24.41 -22.00
N GLY A 192 7.85 24.40 -21.46
CA GLY A 192 8.13 24.82 -20.09
C GLY A 192 7.46 23.95 -19.01
N LEU A 193 7.22 22.66 -19.30
CA LEU A 193 6.63 21.73 -18.34
C LEU A 193 7.55 21.47 -17.16
N GLN A 194 6.95 21.27 -15.98
CA GLN A 194 7.63 20.94 -14.73
C GLN A 194 6.89 19.80 -14.01
N PRO A 195 7.59 18.97 -13.21
CA PRO A 195 6.94 18.03 -12.32
C PRO A 195 5.92 18.73 -11.42
N GLY A 196 4.69 18.22 -11.39
CA GLY A 196 3.55 18.81 -10.70
C GLY A 196 2.48 19.34 -11.65
N ASP A 197 2.85 19.76 -12.86
CA ASP A 197 1.89 20.25 -13.86
C ASP A 197 0.86 19.17 -14.22
N ILE A 198 -0.36 19.59 -14.56
CA ILE A 198 -1.45 18.68 -14.94
C ILE A 198 -1.83 18.88 -16.41
N VAL A 199 -1.74 17.83 -17.22
CA VAL A 199 -2.29 17.82 -18.58
C VAL A 199 -3.76 17.43 -18.53
N LEU A 200 -4.62 18.30 -19.06
CA LEU A 200 -6.07 18.11 -19.08
C LEU A 200 -6.53 17.39 -20.34
N GLY A 201 -6.00 17.78 -21.50
CA GLY A 201 -6.48 17.31 -22.80
C GLY A 201 -5.97 18.15 -23.97
N TYR A 202 -6.68 18.05 -25.09
CA TYR A 202 -6.38 18.81 -26.31
C TYR A 202 -7.60 19.60 -26.73
N GLU A 203 -7.37 20.81 -27.26
CA GLU A 203 -8.41 21.63 -27.89
C GLU A 203 -9.64 21.86 -26.98
N GLY A 204 -9.42 21.99 -25.67
CA GLY A 204 -10.47 22.16 -24.66
C GLY A 204 -11.20 20.87 -24.26
N ILE A 205 -10.84 19.73 -24.86
CA ILE A 205 -11.50 18.44 -24.61
C ILE A 205 -10.63 17.61 -23.65
N PRO A 206 -11.11 17.31 -22.43
CA PRO A 206 -10.39 16.46 -21.50
C PRO A 206 -10.06 15.10 -22.12
N TRP A 207 -8.84 14.62 -21.88
CA TRP A 207 -8.33 13.41 -22.55
C TRP A 207 -9.23 12.18 -22.34
N LYS A 208 -9.79 12.03 -21.15
CA LYS A 208 -10.72 10.94 -20.81
C LYS A 208 -11.98 10.89 -21.70
N THR A 209 -12.42 12.05 -22.18
CA THR A 209 -13.56 12.18 -23.11
C THR A 209 -13.08 11.96 -24.54
N LEU A 210 -11.97 12.60 -24.90
CA LEU A 210 -11.40 12.56 -26.23
C LEU A 210 -11.05 11.13 -26.67
N VAL A 211 -10.40 10.34 -25.81
CA VAL A 211 -10.02 8.96 -26.14
C VAL A 211 -11.24 8.07 -26.44
N LYS A 212 -12.38 8.30 -25.77
CA LYS A 212 -13.63 7.57 -26.06
C LYS A 212 -14.17 7.91 -27.44
N GLN A 213 -14.13 9.19 -27.82
CA GLN A 213 -14.54 9.64 -29.14
C GLN A 213 -13.63 9.04 -30.22
N LEU A 214 -12.31 9.10 -30.05
CA LEU A 214 -11.34 8.52 -30.99
C LEU A 214 -11.53 7.01 -31.16
N LEU A 215 -11.74 6.27 -30.07
CA LEU A 215 -12.04 4.83 -30.15
C LEU A 215 -13.34 4.55 -30.92
N SER A 216 -14.35 5.41 -30.78
CA SER A 216 -15.61 5.28 -31.54
C SER A 216 -15.43 5.48 -33.05
N TYR A 217 -14.43 6.24 -33.45
CA TYR A 217 -14.06 6.44 -34.86
C TYR A 217 -13.25 5.27 -35.44
N GLN A 218 -12.83 4.33 -34.60
CA GLN A 218 -12.11 3.12 -35.01
C GLN A 218 -10.87 3.48 -35.86
N LEU A 219 -10.02 4.37 -35.33
CA LEU A 219 -8.70 4.61 -35.91
C LEU A 219 -7.85 3.34 -35.83
N PRO A 220 -6.95 3.09 -36.80
CA PRO A 220 -5.89 2.12 -36.58
C PRO A 220 -5.07 2.55 -35.36
N PHE A 221 -4.71 1.59 -34.50
CA PHE A 221 -3.98 1.90 -33.27
C PHE A 221 -2.79 0.97 -33.04
N ALA A 222 -1.81 1.45 -32.27
CA ALA A 222 -0.76 0.62 -31.72
C ALA A 222 -0.50 0.93 -30.25
N GLY A 223 -0.07 -0.12 -29.54
CA GLY A 223 0.39 -0.05 -28.16
C GLY A 223 -0.37 -0.99 -27.23
N PRO A 224 0.21 -1.25 -26.04
CA PRO A 224 -0.36 -2.16 -25.06
C PRO A 224 -1.63 -1.59 -24.42
N ILE A 225 -2.60 -2.47 -24.16
CA ILE A 225 -3.81 -2.19 -23.38
C ILE A 225 -3.73 -2.90 -22.02
N GLY A 226 -4.42 -2.38 -21.01
CA GLY A 226 -4.54 -3.08 -19.73
C GLY A 226 -5.57 -4.21 -19.76
N SER A 227 -5.33 -5.27 -19.00
CA SER A 227 -6.26 -6.40 -18.89
C SER A 227 -7.30 -6.22 -17.76
N SER A 228 -6.94 -5.59 -16.65
CA SER A 228 -7.85 -5.24 -15.57
C SER A 228 -8.66 -3.97 -15.90
N PRO A 229 -9.83 -3.73 -15.28
CA PRO A 229 -10.62 -2.52 -15.52
C PRO A 229 -9.85 -1.22 -15.31
N SER A 230 -9.11 -1.13 -14.21
CA SER A 230 -8.27 0.03 -13.87
C SER A 230 -7.10 0.18 -14.83
N ALA A 231 -6.39 -0.90 -15.16
CA ALA A 231 -5.28 -0.84 -16.09
C ALA A 231 -5.71 -0.52 -17.52
N PHE A 232 -6.87 -1.02 -17.96
CA PHE A 232 -7.45 -0.70 -19.26
C PHE A 232 -7.67 0.81 -19.38
N THR A 233 -8.38 1.39 -18.41
CA THR A 233 -8.60 2.84 -18.31
C THR A 233 -7.28 3.61 -18.26
N HIS A 234 -6.37 3.18 -17.40
CA HIS A 234 -5.07 3.80 -17.24
C HIS A 234 -4.27 3.84 -18.55
N SER A 235 -4.22 2.71 -19.29
CA SER A 235 -3.51 2.61 -20.57
C SER A 235 -4.10 3.56 -21.63
N LEU A 236 -5.41 3.76 -21.63
CA LEU A 236 -6.07 4.75 -22.49
C LEU A 236 -5.76 6.17 -22.05
N LEU A 237 -5.73 6.47 -20.75
CA LEU A 237 -5.42 7.81 -20.26
C LEU A 237 -3.97 8.20 -20.53
N MET A 238 -3.03 7.26 -20.38
CA MET A 238 -1.61 7.47 -20.67
C MET A 238 -1.31 7.85 -22.13
N ALA A 239 -2.26 7.64 -23.03
CA ALA A 239 -2.12 7.98 -24.43
C ALA A 239 -2.22 9.49 -24.74
N ALA A 240 -2.54 10.36 -23.76
CA ALA A 240 -2.76 11.78 -24.06
C ALA A 240 -1.58 12.43 -24.77
N GLY A 241 -0.39 12.48 -24.16
CA GLY A 241 0.77 13.13 -24.76
C GLY A 241 1.23 12.53 -26.10
N ARG A 242 0.84 11.29 -26.41
CA ARG A 242 1.32 10.56 -27.60
C ARG A 242 0.60 10.96 -28.87
N ASN A 243 -0.66 11.38 -28.77
CA ASN A 243 -1.53 11.68 -29.90
C ASN A 243 -1.52 13.14 -30.32
N ARG A 244 -0.47 13.88 -29.92
CA ARG A 244 -0.25 15.29 -30.27
C ARG A 244 -0.29 15.56 -31.78
N HIS A 245 -0.07 14.54 -32.61
CA HIS A 245 -0.14 14.67 -34.06
C HIS A 245 -1.56 14.83 -34.61
N LEU A 246 -2.59 14.56 -33.81
CA LEU A 246 -3.99 14.72 -34.18
C LEU A 246 -4.55 16.09 -33.79
N PHE A 247 -3.81 16.91 -33.02
CA PHE A 247 -4.33 18.11 -32.37
C PHE A 247 -3.33 19.25 -32.41
N GLU A 248 -3.82 20.50 -32.42
CA GLU A 248 -2.94 21.67 -32.53
C GLU A 248 -2.60 22.32 -31.18
N THR A 249 -3.45 22.14 -30.17
CA THR A 249 -3.27 22.74 -28.84
C THR A 249 -3.47 21.74 -27.71
N ILE A 250 -2.69 21.88 -26.66
CA ILE A 250 -2.74 21.08 -25.43
C ILE A 250 -3.02 21.97 -24.22
N ASP A 251 -3.87 21.49 -23.32
CA ASP A 251 -4.33 22.21 -22.13
C ASP A 251 -3.60 21.72 -20.89
N ILE A 252 -2.97 22.65 -20.16
CA ILE A 252 -2.12 22.35 -18.99
C ILE A 252 -2.47 23.28 -17.84
N ILE A 253 -2.58 22.73 -16.62
CA ILE A 253 -2.56 23.51 -15.38
C ILE A 253 -1.13 23.57 -14.87
N LYS A 254 -0.60 24.79 -14.69
CA LYS A 254 0.73 25.03 -14.14
C LYS A 254 0.71 24.86 -12.63
N PHE A 255 1.53 23.95 -12.09
CA PHE A 255 1.55 23.69 -10.64
C PHE A 255 2.01 24.91 -9.83
N SER A 256 2.96 25.67 -10.36
CA SER A 256 3.55 26.81 -9.66
C SER A 256 2.61 28.02 -9.54
N THR A 257 1.65 28.19 -10.46
CA THR A 257 0.76 29.36 -10.48
C THR A 257 -0.72 29.00 -10.31
N GLY A 258 -1.11 27.76 -10.60
CA GLY A 258 -2.51 27.33 -10.67
C GLY A 258 -3.21 27.70 -11.98
N ASP A 259 -2.54 28.41 -12.89
CA ASP A 259 -3.14 28.87 -14.13
C ASP A 259 -3.34 27.74 -15.13
N THR A 260 -4.45 27.79 -15.87
CA THR A 260 -4.64 26.97 -17.06
C THR A 260 -4.06 27.71 -18.27
N VAL A 261 -3.16 27.03 -19.00
CA VAL A 261 -2.54 27.54 -20.22
C VAL A 261 -2.88 26.64 -21.40
N HIS A 262 -2.99 27.27 -22.57
CA HIS A 262 -3.30 26.62 -23.85
C HIS A 262 -2.09 26.77 -24.76
N LEU A 263 -1.36 25.69 -25.01
CA LEU A 263 -0.07 25.73 -25.71
C LEU A 263 -0.14 24.98 -27.03
N SER A 264 0.61 25.45 -28.03
CA SER A 264 0.75 24.73 -29.29
C SER A 264 1.42 23.37 -29.09
N THR A 265 0.95 22.34 -29.79
CA THR A 265 1.59 21.01 -29.83
C THR A 265 2.78 20.96 -30.79
N ALA A 266 2.95 21.96 -31.66
CA ALA A 266 4.01 22.00 -32.67
C ALA A 266 5.44 21.82 -32.10
N PRO A 267 5.80 22.38 -30.93
CA PRO A 267 7.13 22.16 -30.36
C PRO A 267 7.39 20.73 -29.86
N LEU A 268 6.36 19.88 -29.79
CA LEU A 268 6.50 18.49 -29.35
C LEU A 268 6.93 17.53 -30.47
N TYR A 269 6.95 17.96 -31.74
CA TYR A 269 7.43 17.10 -32.83
C TYR A 269 8.95 16.93 -32.76
N GLY A 270 9.42 15.69 -32.90
CA GLY A 270 10.85 15.37 -32.90
C GLY A 270 11.54 15.38 -31.52
N LEU A 271 10.80 15.57 -30.42
CA LEU A 271 11.37 15.47 -29.08
C LEU A 271 11.91 14.06 -28.78
N PRO A 272 12.98 13.97 -27.96
CA PRO A 272 13.48 12.69 -27.52
C PRO A 272 12.40 11.95 -26.74
N ALA A 273 12.42 10.63 -26.87
CA ALA A 273 11.61 9.78 -26.04
C ALA A 273 12.10 9.78 -24.60
N LEU A 274 11.19 9.97 -23.66
CA LEU A 274 11.43 9.75 -22.24
C LEU A 274 10.84 8.39 -21.85
N PHE A 275 11.58 7.60 -21.07
CA PHE A 275 11.09 6.34 -20.55
C PHE A 275 10.09 6.61 -19.41
N CYS A 276 8.82 6.30 -19.65
CA CYS A 276 7.74 6.55 -18.69
C CYS A 276 7.37 5.25 -17.96
N ASP A 277 7.84 5.12 -16.73
CA ASP A 277 7.74 3.94 -15.87
C ASP A 277 6.98 4.18 -14.55
N GLU A 278 6.41 5.36 -14.36
CA GLU A 278 5.79 5.77 -13.08
C GLU A 278 6.70 5.54 -11.84
N GLN A 279 8.02 5.52 -12.04
CA GLN A 279 9.03 5.36 -10.99
C GLN A 279 9.90 6.61 -10.98
N MET A 280 9.98 7.31 -9.84
CA MET A 280 10.94 8.41 -9.72
C MET A 280 12.34 7.90 -9.36
N ASP A 281 13.33 8.77 -9.44
CA ASP A 281 14.69 8.42 -9.05
C ASP A 281 14.74 8.37 -7.51
N ILE A 282 15.26 7.28 -6.95
CA ILE A 282 15.27 7.05 -5.49
C ILE A 282 16.70 7.28 -4.97
N PRO A 283 16.92 8.30 -4.12
CA PRO A 283 18.25 8.60 -3.59
C PRO A 283 18.90 7.37 -2.92
N GLY A 284 20.16 7.10 -3.26
CA GLY A 284 20.91 5.93 -2.76
C GLY A 284 20.67 4.62 -3.53
N VAL A 285 19.75 4.60 -4.50
CA VAL A 285 19.39 3.41 -5.27
C VAL A 285 19.57 3.67 -6.76
N PRO A 286 20.59 3.09 -7.42
CA PRO A 286 20.80 3.30 -8.85
C PRO A 286 19.64 2.69 -9.65
N LYS A 287 19.05 3.46 -10.57
CA LYS A 287 18.08 2.91 -11.52
C LYS A 287 18.74 1.90 -12.47
N PRO A 288 18.02 0.87 -12.91
CA PRO A 288 18.59 -0.09 -13.84
C PRO A 288 18.80 0.54 -15.23
N ASN A 289 19.89 0.18 -15.91
CA ASN A 289 20.12 0.58 -17.30
C ASN A 289 19.41 -0.41 -18.26
N TYR A 290 18.12 -0.20 -18.47
CA TYR A 290 17.30 -1.09 -19.31
C TYR A 290 17.77 -1.23 -20.75
N PRO A 291 18.15 -0.14 -21.46
CA PRO A 291 18.70 -0.26 -22.82
C PRO A 291 19.98 -1.11 -22.90
N ALA A 292 20.74 -1.20 -21.80
CA ALA A 292 21.93 -2.06 -21.69
C ALA A 292 21.61 -3.49 -21.19
N GLY A 293 20.33 -3.86 -21.08
CA GLY A 293 19.90 -5.19 -20.61
C GLY A 293 19.97 -5.39 -19.09
N GLN A 294 20.12 -4.32 -18.30
CA GLN A 294 20.09 -4.40 -16.85
C GLN A 294 18.65 -4.24 -16.35
N TYR A 295 17.95 -5.35 -16.09
CA TYR A 295 16.54 -5.34 -15.69
C TYR A 295 16.29 -5.31 -14.17
N VAL A 296 17.35 -5.52 -13.39
CA VAL A 296 17.33 -5.50 -11.92
C VAL A 296 18.49 -4.67 -11.39
N SER A 297 18.19 -3.78 -10.45
CA SER A 297 19.18 -3.05 -9.67
C SER A 297 18.70 -2.95 -8.22
N HIS A 298 19.61 -2.62 -7.31
CA HIS A 298 19.28 -2.52 -5.90
C HIS A 298 20.22 -1.55 -5.17
N GLY A 299 19.82 -1.16 -3.97
CA GLY A 299 20.58 -0.25 -3.11
C GLY A 299 19.90 -0.11 -1.75
N ILE A 300 20.37 0.87 -0.98
CA ILE A 300 19.76 1.27 0.30
C ILE A 300 19.21 2.68 0.10
N VAL A 301 17.96 2.90 0.50
CA VAL A 301 17.36 4.24 0.41
C VAL A 301 18.13 5.19 1.32
N GLN A 302 18.62 6.29 0.74
CA GLN A 302 19.49 7.26 1.43
C GLN A 302 18.86 7.76 2.73
N GLY A 303 19.65 7.81 3.80
CA GLY A 303 19.18 8.25 5.12
C GLY A 303 18.39 7.19 5.90
N THR A 304 18.25 5.98 5.37
CA THR A 304 17.57 4.85 6.03
C THR A 304 18.46 3.60 6.05
N ASN A 305 17.98 2.52 6.69
CA ASN A 305 18.52 1.17 6.54
C ASN A 305 17.55 0.26 5.75
N ILE A 306 16.73 0.82 4.85
CA ILE A 306 15.74 0.08 4.07
C ILE A 306 16.35 -0.29 2.71
N GLY A 307 16.32 -1.58 2.37
CA GLY A 307 16.77 -2.05 1.06
C GLY A 307 15.71 -1.80 -0.01
N TYR A 308 16.15 -1.49 -1.23
CA TYR A 308 15.26 -1.27 -2.37
C TYR A 308 15.73 -2.10 -3.56
N ILE A 309 14.81 -2.74 -4.26
CA ILE A 309 15.08 -3.55 -5.46
C ILE A 309 14.13 -3.13 -6.58
N TYR A 310 14.69 -2.65 -7.69
CA TYR A 310 13.95 -2.46 -8.94
C TYR A 310 13.88 -3.78 -9.70
N VAL A 311 12.70 -4.15 -10.20
CA VAL A 311 12.55 -5.32 -11.09
C VAL A 311 11.64 -4.97 -12.26
N MET A 312 12.24 -4.79 -13.44
CA MET A 312 11.53 -4.33 -14.64
C MET A 312 11.16 -5.45 -15.60
N GLN A 313 11.89 -6.56 -15.60
CA GLN A 313 11.56 -7.69 -16.47
C GLN A 313 12.21 -8.98 -15.95
N TRP A 314 11.57 -10.10 -16.24
CA TRP A 314 12.00 -11.46 -15.94
C TRP A 314 12.59 -12.13 -17.19
N THR A 315 13.70 -11.63 -17.68
CA THR A 315 14.44 -12.19 -18.82
C THR A 315 15.94 -12.28 -18.51
N ASP A 316 16.68 -13.01 -19.35
CA ASP A 316 18.14 -13.09 -19.30
C ASP A 316 18.67 -13.42 -17.89
N ASN A 317 19.56 -12.58 -17.35
CA ASN A 317 20.20 -12.77 -16.04
C ASN A 317 19.41 -12.15 -14.87
N ALA A 318 18.17 -11.68 -15.08
CA ALA A 318 17.38 -11.00 -14.05
C ALA A 318 17.22 -11.83 -12.78
N GLY A 319 17.06 -13.15 -12.89
CA GLY A 319 16.96 -14.05 -11.73
C GLY A 319 18.22 -14.05 -10.87
N THR A 320 19.40 -14.09 -11.50
CA THR A 320 20.70 -14.01 -10.81
C THR A 320 20.85 -12.65 -10.12
N LEU A 321 20.55 -11.56 -10.82
CA LEU A 321 20.65 -10.21 -10.27
C LEU A 321 19.69 -9.99 -9.08
N PHE A 322 18.46 -10.50 -9.19
CA PHE A 322 17.47 -10.42 -8.12
C PHE A 322 17.87 -11.25 -6.90
N ASN A 323 18.40 -12.45 -7.11
CA ASN A 323 18.94 -13.25 -6.02
C ASN A 323 20.12 -12.57 -5.31
N ASN A 324 21.03 -11.95 -6.07
CA ASN A 324 22.17 -11.21 -5.50
C ASN A 324 21.71 -9.98 -4.71
N ALA A 325 20.70 -9.25 -5.23
CA ALA A 325 20.09 -8.12 -4.54
C ALA A 325 19.46 -8.52 -3.20
N VAL A 326 18.70 -9.61 -3.17
CA VAL A 326 18.13 -10.14 -1.92
C VAL A 326 19.24 -10.54 -0.94
N GLN A 327 20.29 -11.21 -1.41
CA GLN A 327 21.41 -11.62 -0.56
C GLN A 327 22.14 -10.43 0.08
N SER A 328 22.43 -9.38 -0.70
CA SER A 328 23.15 -8.20 -0.19
C SER A 328 22.32 -7.39 0.81
N LEU A 329 20.99 -7.44 0.71
CA LEU A 329 20.08 -6.64 1.53
C LEU A 329 19.50 -7.38 2.74
N MET A 330 19.94 -8.61 3.05
CA MET A 330 19.43 -9.37 4.21
C MET A 330 19.59 -8.64 5.56
N GLY A 331 20.58 -7.74 5.67
CA GLY A 331 20.86 -6.95 6.88
C GLY A 331 19.94 -5.75 7.14
N THR A 332 19.21 -5.27 6.12
CA THR A 332 18.37 -4.06 6.15
C THR A 332 17.19 -4.16 7.12
N SER A 333 16.59 -3.05 7.56
CA SER A 333 15.43 -3.03 8.47
C SER A 333 14.11 -3.47 7.83
N GLY A 334 14.02 -3.40 6.50
CA GLY A 334 12.94 -3.89 5.66
C GLY A 334 13.35 -3.83 4.18
N LEU A 335 12.56 -4.45 3.30
CA LEU A 335 12.78 -4.41 1.86
C LEU A 335 11.62 -3.73 1.14
N ILE A 336 11.92 -2.95 0.11
CA ILE A 336 10.99 -2.50 -0.91
C ILE A 336 11.35 -3.21 -2.21
N ILE A 337 10.38 -3.88 -2.83
CA ILE A 337 10.54 -4.52 -4.14
C ILE A 337 9.55 -3.89 -5.11
N ASP A 338 10.07 -3.18 -6.12
CA ASP A 338 9.27 -2.36 -7.03
C ASP A 338 9.03 -3.08 -8.36
N PHE A 339 7.77 -3.45 -8.58
CA PHE A 339 7.26 -4.08 -9.80
C PHE A 339 6.41 -3.13 -10.66
N ARG A 340 6.30 -1.83 -10.33
CA ARG A 340 5.35 -0.89 -11.00
C ARG A 340 5.42 -0.92 -12.52
N THR A 341 6.61 -1.17 -13.07
CA THR A 341 6.87 -1.28 -14.52
C THR A 341 7.44 -2.65 -14.93
N ASN A 342 7.06 -3.73 -14.23
CA ASN A 342 7.53 -5.06 -14.58
C ASN A 342 6.77 -5.63 -15.79
N PHE A 343 7.39 -5.69 -16.96
CA PHE A 343 6.77 -6.16 -18.21
C PHE A 343 6.61 -7.68 -18.33
N GLY A 344 6.96 -8.44 -17.29
CA GLY A 344 6.83 -9.89 -17.27
C GLY A 344 8.02 -10.62 -17.83
N GLY A 345 7.80 -11.76 -18.50
CA GLY A 345 8.84 -12.72 -18.87
C GLY A 345 8.64 -14.07 -18.19
N ASN A 346 9.70 -14.66 -17.64
CA ASN A 346 9.67 -15.95 -16.96
C ASN A 346 9.70 -15.81 -15.43
N MET A 347 8.53 -15.90 -14.78
CA MET A 347 8.40 -15.77 -13.33
C MET A 347 9.30 -16.70 -12.51
N PHE A 348 9.68 -17.87 -13.03
CA PHE A 348 10.48 -18.87 -12.29
C PHE A 348 11.91 -18.38 -12.00
N LEU A 349 12.36 -17.36 -12.73
CA LEU A 349 13.64 -16.70 -12.44
C LEU A 349 13.66 -16.05 -11.04
N SER A 350 12.50 -15.76 -10.45
CA SER A 350 12.39 -15.23 -9.09
C SER A 350 12.63 -16.27 -7.98
N ASP A 351 12.48 -17.56 -8.27
CA ASP A 351 12.29 -18.60 -7.26
C ASP A 351 13.46 -18.74 -6.28
N SER A 352 14.70 -18.61 -6.76
CA SER A 352 15.89 -18.70 -5.90
C SER A 352 15.95 -17.60 -4.85
N ALA A 353 15.49 -16.40 -5.20
CA ALA A 353 15.43 -15.27 -4.28
C ALA A 353 14.22 -15.37 -3.34
N LEU A 354 13.04 -15.76 -3.86
CA LEU A 354 11.84 -15.93 -3.04
C LEU A 354 12.04 -17.01 -1.97
N LYS A 355 12.79 -18.08 -2.27
CA LYS A 355 13.20 -19.10 -1.29
C LYS A 355 13.99 -18.53 -0.10
N LYS A 356 14.71 -17.41 -0.28
CA LYS A 356 15.46 -16.73 0.79
C LYS A 356 14.62 -15.75 1.57
N LEU A 357 13.60 -15.17 0.95
CA LEU A 357 12.69 -14.24 1.62
C LEU A 357 11.70 -14.99 2.53
N PHE A 358 11.21 -16.14 2.07
CA PHE A 358 10.12 -16.87 2.70
C PHE A 358 10.57 -18.19 3.30
N THR A 359 10.05 -18.52 4.48
CA THR A 359 10.38 -19.77 5.21
C THR A 359 9.32 -20.85 5.02
N SER A 360 8.06 -20.46 4.85
CA SER A 360 6.94 -21.35 4.55
C SER A 360 6.78 -21.54 3.04
N SER A 361 6.42 -22.75 2.63
CA SER A 361 6.03 -23.00 1.24
C SER A 361 4.57 -22.66 1.01
N MET A 362 4.26 -22.00 -0.10
CA MET A 362 2.88 -21.69 -0.50
C MET A 362 2.67 -21.98 -1.98
N ILE A 363 1.55 -22.65 -2.30
CA ILE A 363 1.03 -22.76 -3.66
C ILE A 363 -0.03 -21.67 -3.79
N THR A 364 0.04 -20.88 -4.86
CA THR A 364 -0.81 -19.70 -5.02
C THR A 364 -1.72 -19.82 -6.24
N ILE A 365 -1.19 -20.29 -7.37
CA ILE A 365 -1.94 -20.39 -8.63
C ILE A 365 -1.80 -21.76 -9.31
N ASP A 366 -2.78 -22.09 -10.15
CA ASP A 366 -2.73 -23.13 -11.18
C ASP A 366 -3.04 -22.50 -12.55
N TRP A 367 -3.22 -23.32 -13.59
CA TRP A 367 -3.45 -22.89 -14.96
C TRP A 367 -4.60 -23.64 -15.60
N GLY A 368 -5.57 -22.89 -16.12
CA GLY A 368 -6.65 -23.40 -16.95
C GLY A 368 -6.35 -23.22 -18.44
N ARG A 369 -6.80 -24.19 -19.24
CA ARG A 369 -6.84 -24.07 -20.71
C ARG A 369 -8.22 -24.39 -21.22
N ARG A 370 -8.56 -23.81 -22.37
CA ARG A 370 -9.79 -24.14 -23.07
C ARG A 370 -9.62 -25.45 -23.83
N THR A 371 -10.50 -26.40 -23.55
CA THR A 371 -10.51 -27.74 -24.16
C THR A 371 -11.73 -27.96 -25.06
N ASN A 372 -12.73 -27.08 -25.01
CA ASN A 372 -13.93 -27.11 -25.81
C ASN A 372 -14.04 -25.83 -26.67
N ALA A 373 -13.91 -25.96 -27.99
CA ALA A 373 -14.01 -24.82 -28.90
C ALA A 373 -15.42 -24.21 -28.93
N SER A 374 -16.47 -24.99 -28.65
CA SER A 374 -17.87 -24.53 -28.72
C SER A 374 -18.36 -23.82 -27.44
N ASN A 375 -17.51 -23.71 -26.40
CA ASN A 375 -17.86 -23.02 -25.17
C ASN A 375 -16.70 -22.14 -24.71
N HIS A 376 -16.86 -20.82 -24.82
CA HIS A 376 -15.81 -19.84 -24.52
C HIS A 376 -15.43 -19.76 -23.03
N ILE A 377 -16.30 -20.15 -22.10
CA ILE A 377 -16.04 -20.06 -20.66
C ILE A 377 -15.61 -21.38 -20.03
N GLN A 378 -15.84 -22.51 -20.70
CA GLN A 378 -15.47 -23.83 -20.16
C GLN A 378 -13.97 -24.07 -20.26
N MET A 379 -13.33 -24.15 -19.10
CA MET A 379 -11.89 -24.35 -18.94
C MET A 379 -11.59 -25.65 -18.18
N THR A 380 -10.44 -26.24 -18.44
CA THR A 380 -9.91 -27.40 -17.69
C THR A 380 -8.61 -27.01 -17.02
N LEU A 381 -8.50 -27.27 -15.71
CA LEU A 381 -7.25 -27.07 -14.97
C LEU A 381 -6.24 -28.16 -15.36
N ASN A 382 -5.01 -27.76 -15.59
CA ASN A 382 -3.93 -28.68 -15.94
C ASN A 382 -3.25 -29.31 -14.70
N ASN A 383 -3.68 -28.97 -13.48
CA ASN A 383 -3.15 -29.46 -12.21
C ASN A 383 -1.61 -29.36 -12.11
N VAL A 384 -1.04 -28.23 -12.55
CA VAL A 384 0.42 -27.98 -12.59
C VAL A 384 0.91 -27.31 -11.30
N SER A 385 0.10 -27.29 -10.25
CA SER A 385 0.31 -26.58 -8.96
C SER A 385 1.69 -26.81 -8.32
N ALA A 386 2.32 -27.97 -8.52
CA ALA A 386 3.66 -28.27 -8.01
C ALA A 386 4.75 -27.30 -8.53
N ASN A 387 4.58 -26.78 -9.76
CA ASN A 387 5.56 -25.89 -10.39
C ASN A 387 5.46 -24.43 -9.91
N TYR A 388 4.33 -24.01 -9.33
CA TYR A 388 4.05 -22.62 -8.95
C TYR A 388 4.15 -22.38 -7.44
N LYS A 389 4.83 -23.31 -6.75
CA LYS A 389 5.11 -23.29 -5.33
C LYS A 389 6.33 -22.41 -5.03
N ILE A 390 6.18 -21.45 -4.13
CA ILE A 390 7.36 -20.85 -3.49
C ILE A 390 7.90 -21.89 -2.50
N ASN A 391 9.13 -22.37 -2.69
CA ASN A 391 9.78 -23.31 -1.77
C ASN A 391 10.59 -22.53 -0.73
N GLY A 392 9.97 -22.14 0.38
CA GLY A 392 10.66 -21.42 1.44
C GLY A 392 11.75 -22.25 2.14
N ALA A 393 12.82 -21.59 2.62
CA ALA A 393 13.90 -22.25 3.38
C ALA A 393 14.45 -21.35 4.51
N PRO A 394 14.64 -21.88 5.74
CA PRO A 394 15.32 -21.17 6.83
C PRO A 394 16.78 -20.81 6.50
N PRO A 395 17.35 -19.70 7.06
CA PRO A 395 16.76 -18.83 8.09
C PRO A 395 15.77 -17.75 7.60
N GLY A 396 15.55 -17.57 6.29
CA GLY A 396 14.57 -16.61 5.75
C GLY A 396 14.86 -15.12 6.04
N TYR A 397 14.15 -14.18 5.38
CA TYR A 397 14.24 -12.74 5.68
C TYR A 397 13.12 -12.28 6.62
N LEU A 398 13.33 -12.26 7.94
CA LEU A 398 12.27 -12.12 8.96
C LEU A 398 11.64 -10.73 9.13
N LYS A 399 11.99 -9.74 8.29
CA LYS A 399 11.58 -8.34 8.45
C LYS A 399 10.49 -7.96 7.41
N PRO A 400 9.86 -6.77 7.52
CA PRO A 400 8.81 -6.35 6.59
C PRO A 400 9.27 -6.24 5.14
N ILE A 401 8.38 -6.58 4.21
CA ILE A 401 8.60 -6.47 2.76
C ILE A 401 7.45 -5.66 2.15
N ALA A 402 7.74 -4.46 1.66
CA ALA A 402 6.82 -3.71 0.83
C ALA A 402 6.98 -4.12 -0.63
N VAL A 403 5.88 -4.39 -1.31
CA VAL A 403 5.84 -4.67 -2.75
C VAL A 403 5.12 -3.51 -3.43
N LEU A 404 5.76 -2.85 -4.39
CA LEU A 404 5.15 -1.73 -5.11
C LEU A 404 4.60 -2.23 -6.45
N THR A 405 3.35 -1.93 -6.74
CA THR A 405 2.67 -2.33 -7.97
C THR A 405 2.05 -1.14 -8.69
N GLY A 406 1.85 -1.29 -9.99
CA GLY A 406 1.22 -0.31 -10.85
C GLY A 406 0.77 -0.96 -12.16
N PRO A 407 0.01 -0.25 -13.01
CA PRO A 407 -0.72 -0.87 -14.13
C PRO A 407 0.19 -1.39 -15.28
N GLY A 408 1.51 -1.24 -15.13
CA GLY A 408 2.54 -1.71 -16.05
C GLY A 408 3.15 -3.02 -15.66
N ALA A 409 2.94 -3.42 -14.40
CA ALA A 409 3.20 -4.77 -13.94
C ALA A 409 2.28 -5.71 -14.72
N GLY A 410 2.79 -6.34 -15.76
CA GLY A 410 2.05 -7.24 -16.65
C GLY A 410 2.66 -8.63 -16.67
N SER A 411 1.87 -9.66 -16.96
CA SER A 411 2.36 -11.03 -17.16
C SER A 411 3.12 -11.54 -15.92
N SER A 412 4.39 -11.94 -16.03
CA SER A 412 5.18 -12.34 -14.85
C SER A 412 5.37 -11.21 -13.81
N GLY A 413 5.15 -9.95 -14.16
CA GLY A 413 5.07 -8.84 -13.21
C GLY A 413 3.83 -8.95 -12.30
N ASP A 414 2.68 -9.30 -12.87
CA ASP A 414 1.46 -9.64 -12.12
C ASP A 414 1.72 -10.87 -11.23
N GLN A 415 2.26 -11.93 -11.84
CA GLN A 415 2.35 -13.26 -11.22
C GLN A 415 3.31 -13.27 -10.03
N VAL A 416 4.50 -12.67 -10.14
CA VAL A 416 5.46 -12.68 -9.02
C VAL A 416 4.96 -11.81 -7.85
N ALA A 417 4.37 -10.65 -8.14
CA ALA A 417 3.74 -9.81 -7.10
C ALA A 417 2.61 -10.56 -6.38
N PHE A 418 1.74 -11.25 -7.13
CA PHE A 418 0.65 -12.04 -6.58
C PHE A 418 1.14 -13.20 -5.70
N ARG A 419 2.21 -13.89 -6.13
CA ARG A 419 2.82 -14.98 -5.34
C ARG A 419 3.35 -14.50 -3.98
N MET A 420 3.76 -13.24 -3.88
CA MET A 420 4.25 -12.63 -2.63
C MET A 420 3.13 -12.11 -1.72
N LYS A 421 2.04 -11.60 -2.33
CA LYS A 421 0.94 -10.89 -1.66
C LYS A 421 0.43 -11.55 -0.38
N PHE A 422 0.25 -12.87 -0.40
CA PHE A 422 -0.39 -13.60 0.69
C PHE A 422 0.55 -13.95 1.85
N HIS A 423 1.80 -13.51 1.79
CA HIS A 423 2.72 -13.74 2.90
C HIS A 423 2.44 -12.73 4.03
N PRO A 424 2.32 -13.17 5.31
CA PRO A 424 2.05 -12.29 6.47
C PRO A 424 3.00 -11.11 6.74
N ARG A 425 4.11 -11.01 5.99
CA ARG A 425 5.14 -9.96 6.14
C ARG A 425 5.17 -9.04 4.93
N VAL A 426 4.36 -9.32 3.92
CA VAL A 426 4.26 -8.55 2.68
C VAL A 426 3.07 -7.62 2.80
N LYS A 427 3.28 -6.36 2.41
CA LYS A 427 2.20 -5.40 2.17
C LYS A 427 2.41 -4.78 0.78
N VAL A 428 1.35 -4.70 0.00
CA VAL A 428 1.37 -4.17 -1.36
C VAL A 428 0.88 -2.72 -1.39
N PHE A 429 1.66 -1.85 -2.04
CA PHE A 429 1.40 -0.42 -2.19
C PHE A 429 1.33 -0.02 -3.67
N GLY A 430 0.65 1.10 -3.96
CA GLY A 430 0.62 1.70 -5.29
C GLY A 430 -0.74 1.53 -5.97
N LYS A 431 -0.76 1.12 -7.23
CA LYS A 431 -2.00 0.89 -8.00
C LYS A 431 -2.14 -0.61 -8.34
N PRO A 432 -3.35 -1.07 -8.70
CA PRO A 432 -3.52 -2.42 -9.25
C PRO A 432 -2.58 -2.65 -10.44
N THR A 433 -2.13 -3.90 -10.59
CA THR A 433 -1.31 -4.33 -11.72
C THR A 433 -2.12 -4.35 -13.02
N ASN A 434 -1.47 -4.71 -14.14
CA ASN A 434 -2.12 -4.80 -15.44
C ASN A 434 -3.27 -5.82 -15.46
N GLY A 435 -3.16 -6.92 -14.71
CA GLY A 435 -4.15 -7.99 -14.66
C GLY A 435 -4.02 -9.00 -15.80
N ALA A 436 -2.85 -9.10 -16.44
CA ALA A 436 -2.58 -10.00 -17.55
C ALA A 436 -2.02 -11.34 -17.06
N PHE A 437 -2.76 -11.99 -16.15
CA PHE A 437 -2.40 -13.24 -15.48
C PHE A 437 -2.53 -14.47 -16.40
N ASN A 438 -1.85 -14.46 -17.55
CA ASN A 438 -2.00 -15.49 -18.56
C ASN A 438 -0.68 -15.94 -19.19
N SER A 439 -0.76 -16.95 -20.06
CA SER A 439 0.36 -17.51 -20.80
C SER A 439 0.12 -17.31 -22.30
N PRO A 440 0.74 -16.28 -22.90
CA PRO A 440 0.56 -15.97 -24.31
C PRO A 440 1.37 -16.92 -25.20
N THR A 441 0.87 -17.16 -26.41
CA THR A 441 1.58 -17.83 -27.50
C THR A 441 1.48 -17.03 -28.79
N THR A 442 2.41 -17.25 -29.71
CA THR A 442 2.49 -16.51 -30.98
C THR A 442 1.68 -17.20 -32.07
N LEU A 443 0.97 -16.39 -32.86
CA LEU A 443 0.22 -16.78 -34.04
C LEU A 443 0.74 -16.00 -35.25
N SER A 444 1.42 -16.68 -36.17
CA SER A 444 1.71 -16.11 -37.49
C SER A 444 0.41 -16.08 -38.30
N LEU A 445 -0.01 -14.91 -38.76
CA LEU A 445 -1.22 -14.75 -39.57
C LEU A 445 -0.86 -14.73 -41.06
N HIS A 446 0.17 -13.96 -41.41
CA HIS A 446 0.72 -13.72 -42.75
C HIS A 446 2.22 -13.36 -42.60
N PRO A 447 3.08 -13.41 -43.64
CA PRO A 447 4.47 -12.94 -43.54
C PRO A 447 4.63 -11.57 -42.87
N ASP A 448 3.72 -10.64 -43.17
CA ASP A 448 3.72 -9.28 -42.60
C ASP A 448 2.81 -9.11 -41.38
N TRP A 449 2.10 -10.15 -40.93
CA TRP A 449 1.16 -10.05 -39.81
C TRP A 449 1.39 -11.12 -38.75
N VAL A 450 1.47 -10.67 -37.51
CA VAL A 450 1.61 -11.51 -36.34
C VAL A 450 0.63 -11.08 -35.26
N CYS A 451 0.26 -12.02 -34.41
CA CYS A 451 -0.50 -11.79 -33.20
C CYS A 451 0.08 -12.65 -32.07
N ARG A 452 -0.13 -12.24 -30.82
CA ARG A 452 -0.06 -13.16 -29.69
C ARG A 452 -1.46 -13.37 -29.13
N TYR A 453 -1.68 -14.46 -28.42
CA TYR A 453 -2.93 -14.66 -27.69
C TYR A 453 -2.70 -15.58 -26.46
N PRO A 454 -3.42 -15.36 -25.35
CA PRO A 454 -3.47 -16.24 -24.18
C PRO A 454 -3.97 -17.64 -24.51
N ALA A 455 -3.09 -18.62 -24.38
CA ALA A 455 -3.44 -20.04 -24.51
C ALA A 455 -3.86 -20.67 -23.17
N ALA A 456 -3.55 -20.01 -22.05
CA ALA A 456 -3.92 -20.44 -20.70
C ALA A 456 -4.14 -19.21 -19.81
N ASP A 457 -4.99 -19.36 -18.79
CA ASP A 457 -5.30 -18.35 -17.78
C ASP A 457 -4.90 -18.87 -16.40
N ALA A 458 -4.32 -18.02 -15.55
CA ALA A 458 -3.96 -18.39 -14.20
C ALA A 458 -5.22 -18.50 -13.33
N TYR A 459 -5.23 -19.49 -12.47
CA TYR A 459 -6.34 -19.80 -11.56
C TYR A 459 -5.89 -19.63 -10.12
N ASP A 460 -6.56 -18.76 -9.38
CA ASP A 460 -6.36 -18.60 -7.94
C ASP A 460 -6.97 -19.79 -7.21
N LEU A 461 -6.11 -20.60 -6.59
CA LEU A 461 -6.52 -21.81 -5.86
C LEU A 461 -7.26 -21.48 -4.56
N ALA A 462 -6.98 -20.33 -3.95
CA ALA A 462 -7.63 -19.92 -2.70
C ALA A 462 -9.01 -19.31 -2.98
N ALA A 463 -9.12 -18.46 -4.02
CA ALA A 463 -10.37 -17.81 -4.38
C ALA A 463 -11.26 -18.62 -5.34
N GLY A 464 -10.72 -19.67 -5.97
CA GLY A 464 -11.47 -20.53 -6.89
C GLY A 464 -11.91 -19.82 -8.18
N LYS A 465 -11.06 -18.97 -8.76
CA LYS A 465 -11.39 -18.17 -9.95
C LYS A 465 -10.19 -17.92 -10.86
N TYR A 466 -10.47 -17.69 -12.15
CA TYR A 466 -9.45 -17.23 -13.09
C TYR A 466 -9.09 -15.76 -12.83
N LEU A 467 -7.84 -15.40 -13.05
CA LEU A 467 -7.26 -14.14 -12.61
C LEU A 467 -7.24 -13.06 -13.70
N THR A 468 -7.12 -13.44 -14.98
CA THR A 468 -7.11 -12.43 -16.06
C THR A 468 -8.40 -11.62 -16.05
N HIS A 469 -8.27 -10.31 -16.26
CA HIS A 469 -9.35 -9.31 -16.21
C HIS A 469 -9.88 -8.94 -14.81
N LEU A 470 -9.36 -9.52 -13.72
CA LEU A 470 -9.69 -9.10 -12.37
C LEU A 470 -8.75 -7.99 -11.86
N GLU A 471 -9.22 -7.21 -10.89
CA GLU A 471 -8.38 -6.24 -10.19
C GLU A 471 -7.38 -6.94 -9.27
N PHE A 472 -6.13 -6.48 -9.29
CA PHE A 472 -5.09 -6.96 -8.38
C PHE A 472 -5.35 -6.43 -6.95
N PRO A 473 -5.25 -7.28 -5.91
CA PRO A 473 -5.48 -6.86 -4.53
C PRO A 473 -4.31 -6.05 -3.96
N VAL A 474 -4.44 -4.72 -3.94
CA VAL A 474 -3.50 -3.80 -3.28
C VAL A 474 -3.91 -3.57 -1.82
N ASP A 475 -2.97 -3.57 -0.86
CA ASP A 475 -3.31 -3.32 0.57
C ASP A 475 -3.50 -1.84 0.87
N GLN A 476 -2.71 -0.99 0.22
CA GLN A 476 -2.79 0.46 0.36
C GLN A 476 -2.61 1.11 -1.00
N ASN A 477 -3.70 1.64 -1.55
CA ASN A 477 -3.60 2.35 -2.81
C ASN A 477 -2.92 3.71 -2.59
N VAL A 478 -1.91 4.00 -3.41
CA VAL A 478 -1.13 5.24 -3.35
C VAL A 478 -0.84 5.72 -4.78
N TRP A 479 -1.00 7.02 -5.01
CA TRP A 479 -0.72 7.68 -6.28
C TRP A 479 0.37 8.72 -6.08
N LEU A 480 1.14 8.96 -7.14
CA LEU A 480 2.00 10.14 -7.20
C LEU A 480 1.14 11.40 -7.08
N THR A 481 1.62 12.38 -6.31
CA THR A 481 0.91 13.64 -6.08
C THR A 481 1.67 14.80 -6.73
N PRO A 482 0.98 15.88 -7.15
CA PRO A 482 1.65 17.07 -7.68
C PRO A 482 2.72 17.62 -6.73
N THR A 483 2.40 17.69 -5.44
CA THR A 483 3.34 18.14 -4.40
C THR A 483 4.54 17.20 -4.27
N GLY A 484 4.33 15.89 -4.19
CA GLY A 484 5.40 14.90 -4.07
C GLY A 484 6.38 14.99 -5.24
N VAL A 485 5.88 14.91 -6.48
CA VAL A 485 6.73 14.90 -7.66
C VAL A 485 7.45 16.25 -7.88
N SER A 486 6.83 17.38 -7.53
CA SER A 486 7.46 18.71 -7.59
C SER A 486 8.66 18.83 -6.63
N GLN A 487 8.68 18.03 -5.56
CA GLN A 487 9.77 17.93 -4.60
C GLN A 487 10.77 16.82 -4.93
N GLY A 488 10.60 16.12 -6.06
CA GLY A 488 11.43 14.97 -6.42
C GLY A 488 11.15 13.72 -5.58
N LYS A 489 9.98 13.61 -4.94
CA LYS A 489 9.60 12.49 -4.08
C LYS A 489 8.63 11.54 -4.76
N ASP A 490 8.81 10.25 -4.51
CA ASP A 490 7.91 9.20 -4.96
C ASP A 490 6.94 8.84 -3.82
N ASP A 491 5.70 9.32 -3.88
CA ASP A 491 4.70 9.14 -2.80
C ASP A 491 4.44 7.67 -2.45
N VAL A 492 4.57 6.75 -3.43
CA VAL A 492 4.37 5.30 -3.21
C VAL A 492 5.52 4.74 -2.38
N VAL A 493 6.75 5.20 -2.63
CA VAL A 493 7.94 4.80 -1.87
C VAL A 493 7.91 5.39 -0.47
N GLU A 494 7.50 6.66 -0.31
CA GLU A 494 7.37 7.30 1.01
C GLU A 494 6.39 6.54 1.92
N ALA A 495 5.23 6.15 1.39
CA ALA A 495 4.25 5.35 2.14
C ALA A 495 4.80 3.97 2.56
N ALA A 496 5.60 3.34 1.70
CA ALA A 496 6.25 2.07 2.01
C ALA A 496 7.34 2.23 3.09
N ILE A 497 8.13 3.30 3.03
CA ILE A 497 9.15 3.65 4.03
C ILE A 497 8.50 3.89 5.40
N GLU A 498 7.44 4.70 5.45
CA GLU A 498 6.70 4.99 6.68
C GLU A 498 6.20 3.69 7.33
N TRP A 499 5.57 2.81 6.54
CA TRP A 499 5.10 1.52 7.03
C TRP A 499 6.24 0.63 7.53
N ILE A 500 7.35 0.52 6.80
CA ILE A 500 8.52 -0.26 7.26
C ILE A 500 9.08 0.31 8.56
N ASN A 501 9.13 1.63 8.72
CA ASN A 501 9.61 2.29 9.93
C ASN A 501 8.71 2.00 11.15
N ILE A 502 7.40 1.94 10.97
CA ILE A 502 6.47 1.53 12.04
C ILE A 502 6.78 0.12 12.53
N PHE A 503 7.11 -0.82 11.63
CA PHE A 503 7.39 -2.22 11.99
C PHE A 503 8.84 -2.48 12.41
N SER A 504 9.79 -1.70 11.91
CA SER A 504 11.21 -1.77 12.32
C SER A 504 11.51 -0.97 13.60
N GLY A 505 10.61 -0.07 13.99
CA GLY A 505 10.56 0.59 15.29
C GLY A 505 9.77 -0.17 16.37
N LEU A 506 9.61 -1.49 16.23
CA LEU A 506 8.97 -2.27 17.30
C LEU A 506 9.95 -2.54 18.45
N PRO A 507 9.49 -2.42 19.71
CA PRO A 507 10.32 -2.69 20.87
C PRO A 507 10.87 -4.13 20.82
N THR A 508 12.19 -4.28 20.97
CA THR A 508 12.85 -5.59 20.97
C THR A 508 12.94 -6.13 22.40
N THR A 509 12.41 -7.32 22.67
CA THR A 509 12.67 -8.02 23.94
C THR A 509 14.13 -8.45 24.02
N LEU A 510 14.89 -7.85 24.94
CA LEU A 510 16.30 -8.18 25.21
C LEU A 510 16.45 -9.23 26.30
N PHE A 511 15.52 -9.24 27.26
CA PHE A 511 15.44 -10.20 28.35
C PHE A 511 13.99 -10.34 28.82
N THR A 512 13.57 -11.54 29.21
CA THR A 512 12.29 -11.75 29.88
C THR A 512 12.40 -12.87 30.92
N ASP A 513 11.70 -12.74 32.04
CA ASP A 513 11.46 -13.77 33.03
C ASP A 513 10.09 -13.60 33.67
N ASN A 514 9.24 -14.60 33.51
CA ASN A 514 7.88 -14.67 34.04
C ASN A 514 7.81 -15.50 35.34
N ALA A 515 8.93 -15.66 36.05
CA ALA A 515 9.10 -16.41 37.30
C ALA A 515 8.88 -17.95 37.23
N GLU A 516 8.29 -18.48 36.16
CA GLU A 516 7.96 -19.91 36.02
C GLU A 516 9.20 -20.82 35.97
N GLY A 517 10.34 -20.29 35.55
CA GLY A 517 11.63 -20.99 35.58
C GLY A 517 12.36 -20.93 36.93
N GLY A 518 11.74 -20.35 37.96
CA GLY A 518 12.37 -20.06 39.24
C GLY A 518 13.64 -19.23 39.10
N PHE A 519 14.70 -19.57 39.84
CA PHE A 519 15.97 -18.81 39.82
C PHE A 519 16.92 -19.16 38.66
N GLY A 520 16.46 -19.85 37.60
CA GLY A 520 17.35 -20.27 36.50
C GLY A 520 18.18 -19.13 35.87
N LYS A 521 17.63 -17.92 35.84
CA LYS A 521 18.26 -16.70 35.30
C LYS A 521 18.90 -15.80 36.37
N TRP A 522 18.79 -16.17 37.64
CA TRP A 522 19.16 -15.34 38.78
C TRP A 522 20.20 -16.00 39.68
N VAL A 523 20.95 -15.18 40.40
CA VAL A 523 21.79 -15.56 41.52
C VAL A 523 21.23 -14.84 42.74
N THR A 524 20.79 -15.60 43.74
CA THR A 524 20.23 -15.05 44.97
C THR A 524 21.21 -15.21 46.13
N ASN A 525 21.12 -14.33 47.13
CA ASN A 525 21.62 -14.62 48.46
C ASN A 525 20.47 -15.19 49.34
N GLN A 526 20.60 -15.13 50.67
CA GLN A 526 19.53 -15.59 51.57
C GLN A 526 18.25 -14.74 51.42
N GLY A 527 17.09 -15.35 51.68
CA GLY A 527 15.78 -14.69 51.67
C GLY A 527 14.91 -15.06 50.47
N TRP A 528 15.41 -14.85 49.24
CA TRP A 528 14.58 -14.96 48.05
C TRP A 528 13.97 -16.35 47.85
N ALA A 529 12.70 -16.39 47.46
CA ALA A 529 11.97 -17.62 47.19
C ALA A 529 11.05 -17.52 45.96
N VAL A 530 10.75 -18.68 45.38
CA VAL A 530 9.70 -18.85 44.37
C VAL A 530 8.42 -19.26 45.09
N ILE A 531 7.30 -18.57 44.85
CA ILE A 531 6.02 -18.83 45.52
C ILE A 531 4.86 -18.74 44.54
N LYS A 532 3.71 -19.35 44.87
CA LYS A 532 2.49 -19.30 44.05
C LYS A 532 1.57 -18.10 44.33
N LYS A 533 1.78 -17.43 45.45
CA LYS A 533 0.99 -16.26 45.86
C LYS A 533 1.41 -15.06 45.03
N ASN A 534 0.47 -14.14 44.74
CA ASN A 534 0.76 -12.88 44.05
C ASN A 534 1.48 -13.09 42.70
N ALA A 535 1.15 -14.15 41.96
CA ALA A 535 1.60 -14.34 40.59
C ALA A 535 0.66 -13.61 39.63
N ARG A 536 1.23 -12.93 38.64
CA ARG A 536 0.56 -12.42 37.45
C ARG A 536 0.66 -13.44 36.32
N SER A 537 1.82 -14.07 36.20
CA SER A 537 2.07 -15.27 35.39
C SER A 537 1.31 -16.47 35.99
N PRO A 538 1.07 -17.56 35.22
CA PRO A 538 0.05 -18.55 35.56
C PRO A 538 0.23 -19.26 36.91
N VAL A 539 1.46 -19.43 37.42
CA VAL A 539 1.71 -20.26 38.60
C VAL A 539 2.65 -19.63 39.62
N ASN A 540 3.71 -18.92 39.23
CA ASN A 540 4.78 -18.51 40.15
C ASN A 540 5.07 -17.00 40.15
N SER A 541 5.51 -16.49 41.31
CA SER A 541 6.15 -15.18 41.48
C SER A 541 7.44 -15.33 42.29
N LEU A 542 8.29 -14.30 42.26
CA LEU A 542 9.52 -14.23 43.03
C LEU A 542 9.31 -13.30 44.22
N THR A 543 9.75 -13.68 45.40
CA THR A 543 9.65 -12.83 46.59
C THR A 543 10.96 -12.78 47.34
N ASP A 544 11.27 -11.65 47.98
CA ASP A 544 12.51 -11.48 48.74
C ASP A 544 12.53 -12.31 50.04
N SER A 545 11.36 -12.76 50.52
CA SER A 545 11.21 -13.57 51.72
C SER A 545 9.97 -14.47 51.64
N LYS A 546 10.06 -15.72 52.12
CA LYS A 546 8.91 -16.67 52.14
C LYS A 546 7.76 -16.20 53.05
N ASN A 547 8.11 -15.43 54.07
CA ASN A 547 7.22 -14.79 55.04
C ASN A 547 7.67 -13.32 55.16
N ASN A 548 7.50 -12.70 56.32
CA ASN A 548 8.09 -11.38 56.55
C ASN A 548 9.63 -11.40 56.46
N TYR A 549 10.22 -10.33 55.93
CA TYR A 549 11.68 -10.16 55.93
C TYR A 549 12.22 -10.00 57.35
N SER A 550 13.49 -10.34 57.60
CA SER A 550 14.13 -10.18 58.91
C SER A 550 14.58 -8.73 59.16
N ASN A 551 14.79 -8.34 60.42
CA ASN A 551 15.53 -7.12 60.73
C ASN A 551 16.97 -7.22 60.20
N ASN A 552 17.54 -6.10 59.76
CA ASN A 552 18.85 -6.01 59.12
C ASN A 552 19.00 -6.93 57.89
N ALA A 553 17.90 -7.19 57.20
CA ALA A 553 17.91 -7.98 55.98
C ALA A 553 18.67 -7.24 54.88
N ASP A 554 19.35 -8.02 54.05
CA ASP A 554 20.04 -7.57 52.85
C ASP A 554 19.92 -8.66 51.79
N ASN A 555 18.70 -8.79 51.25
CA ASN A 555 18.33 -9.90 50.38
C ASN A 555 18.39 -9.43 48.93
N SER A 556 19.20 -10.05 48.08
CA SER A 556 19.38 -9.69 46.68
C SER A 556 19.17 -10.85 45.71
N MET A 557 18.57 -10.52 44.57
CA MET A 557 18.41 -11.36 43.40
C MET A 557 19.04 -10.66 42.20
N THR A 558 20.14 -11.22 41.72
CA THR A 558 21.01 -10.61 40.71
C THR A 558 20.95 -11.39 39.40
N LEU A 559 20.82 -10.69 38.28
CA LEU A 559 20.80 -11.34 36.98
C LEU A 559 22.14 -12.06 36.70
N LYS A 560 22.06 -13.35 36.36
CA LYS A 560 23.25 -14.22 36.20
C LYS A 560 24.15 -13.76 35.05
N ASN A 561 23.54 -13.57 33.88
CA ASN A 561 24.23 -13.17 32.65
C ASN A 561 23.89 -11.72 32.30
N PRO A 562 24.84 -10.93 31.76
CA PRO A 562 24.53 -9.60 31.27
C PRO A 562 23.61 -9.63 30.04
N VAL A 563 22.85 -8.55 29.84
CA VAL A 563 21.95 -8.34 28.70
C VAL A 563 22.63 -7.41 27.71
N ASN A 564 22.76 -7.88 26.47
CA ASN A 564 23.33 -7.09 25.37
C ASN A 564 22.31 -6.04 24.89
N CYS A 565 22.69 -4.78 25.01
CA CYS A 565 21.90 -3.61 24.63
C CYS A 565 22.46 -2.89 23.39
N SER A 566 23.42 -3.48 22.68
CA SER A 566 24.05 -2.86 21.52
C SER A 566 23.06 -2.51 20.42
N GLY A 567 23.22 -1.32 19.83
CA GLY A 567 22.38 -0.84 18.74
C GLY A 567 20.95 -0.48 19.17
N LYS A 568 20.75 -0.11 20.44
CA LYS A 568 19.48 0.40 20.97
C LYS A 568 19.67 1.85 21.42
N ASP A 569 18.73 2.70 21.04
CA ASP A 569 18.71 4.13 21.36
C ASP A 569 18.03 4.40 22.71
N ALA A 570 17.11 3.51 23.13
CA ALA A 570 16.60 3.50 24.49
C ALA A 570 16.43 2.06 25.01
N VAL A 571 16.56 1.88 26.32
CA VAL A 571 16.39 0.60 27.01
C VAL A 571 15.52 0.80 28.24
N VAL A 572 14.45 0.02 28.36
CA VAL A 572 13.48 0.11 29.45
C VAL A 572 13.39 -1.24 30.17
N LEU A 573 13.50 -1.21 31.49
CA LEU A 573 13.20 -2.33 32.37
C LEU A 573 11.75 -2.20 32.84
N SER A 574 10.94 -3.24 32.69
CA SER A 574 9.61 -3.34 33.30
C SER A 574 9.49 -4.61 34.12
N PHE A 575 8.66 -4.55 35.17
CA PHE A 575 8.33 -5.69 36.00
C PHE A 575 7.06 -5.40 36.78
N TRP A 576 6.33 -6.44 37.15
CA TRP A 576 5.17 -6.35 38.03
C TRP A 576 5.59 -6.56 39.46
N HIS A 577 5.12 -5.68 40.35
CA HIS A 577 5.45 -5.80 41.75
C HIS A 577 4.37 -5.32 42.69
N LYS A 578 4.48 -5.78 43.93
CA LYS A 578 3.80 -5.26 45.12
C LYS A 578 4.75 -5.37 46.30
N TYR A 579 4.62 -4.50 47.28
CA TYR A 579 5.53 -4.49 48.42
C TYR A 579 4.84 -4.01 49.69
N ALA A 580 5.32 -4.48 50.83
CA ALA A 580 4.97 -3.97 52.15
C ALA A 580 6.26 -3.90 52.98
N THR A 581 6.75 -2.68 53.20
CA THR A 581 7.94 -2.37 53.98
C THR A 581 7.65 -1.22 54.94
N GLN A 582 8.51 -1.00 55.93
CA GLN A 582 8.45 0.21 56.72
C GLN A 582 8.76 1.44 55.85
N ILE A 583 7.84 2.40 55.81
CA ILE A 583 7.96 3.60 54.99
C ILE A 583 9.23 4.39 55.33
N ASP A 584 9.99 4.75 54.30
CA ASP A 584 11.24 5.52 54.36
C ASP A 584 12.35 4.95 55.28
N LYS A 585 12.25 3.67 55.65
CA LYS A 585 13.24 2.95 56.48
C LYS A 585 13.74 1.69 55.78
N ASP A 586 12.81 0.90 55.27
CA ASP A 586 13.07 -0.36 54.60
C ASP A 586 12.78 -0.22 53.11
N PHE A 587 13.70 -0.68 52.27
CA PHE A 587 13.69 -0.34 50.85
C PHE A 587 13.77 -1.55 49.94
N CYS A 588 12.90 -1.54 48.94
CA CYS A 588 12.99 -2.34 47.73
C CYS A 588 13.76 -1.56 46.67
N ARG A 589 14.95 -2.02 46.27
CA ARG A 589 15.85 -1.33 45.34
C ARG A 589 15.98 -2.08 44.03
N VAL A 590 15.95 -1.32 42.94
CA VAL A 590 16.37 -1.78 41.62
C VAL A 590 17.70 -1.14 41.30
N GLU A 591 18.71 -1.97 41.05
CA GLU A 591 20.08 -1.52 40.78
C GLU A 591 20.55 -2.06 39.43
N VAL A 592 21.32 -1.25 38.71
CA VAL A 592 21.85 -1.58 37.38
C VAL A 592 23.38 -1.48 37.39
N SER A 593 24.04 -2.44 36.75
CA SER A 593 25.49 -2.48 36.57
C SER A 593 25.84 -2.45 35.09
N SER A 594 26.73 -1.55 34.69
CA SER A 594 27.31 -1.46 33.33
C SER A 594 28.67 -2.16 33.21
N ASN A 595 29.21 -2.74 34.29
CA ASN A 595 30.53 -3.37 34.34
C ASN A 595 30.46 -4.81 34.89
N ASN A 596 29.44 -5.55 34.45
CA ASN A 596 29.25 -6.96 34.76
C ASN A 596 29.13 -7.30 36.26
N GLY A 597 28.67 -6.36 37.07
CA GLY A 597 28.40 -6.54 38.50
C GLY A 597 29.49 -6.04 39.44
N SER A 598 30.56 -5.43 38.94
CA SER A 598 31.64 -4.87 39.78
C SER A 598 31.18 -3.62 40.56
N THR A 599 30.37 -2.76 39.95
CA THR A 599 29.70 -1.64 40.62
C THR A 599 28.22 -1.61 40.26
N TRP A 600 27.40 -1.07 41.18
CA TRP A 600 25.94 -1.03 41.07
C TRP A 600 25.45 0.39 41.33
N GLN A 601 24.53 0.85 40.48
CA GLN A 601 23.89 2.15 40.61
C GLN A 601 22.39 1.97 40.80
N GLU A 602 21.81 2.69 41.77
CA GLU A 602 20.36 2.67 42.00
C GLU A 602 19.62 3.30 40.81
N ALA A 603 18.62 2.58 40.31
CA ALA A 603 17.75 3.00 39.21
C ALA A 603 16.32 3.31 39.69
N ALA A 604 15.85 2.60 40.72
CA ALA A 604 14.61 2.91 41.44
C ALA A 604 14.65 2.41 42.88
N LYS A 605 13.82 3.00 43.74
CA LYS A 605 13.71 2.66 45.15
C LYS A 605 12.27 2.84 45.62
N TYR A 606 11.75 1.87 46.36
CA TYR A 606 10.39 1.86 46.89
C TYR A 606 10.39 1.58 48.40
N SER A 607 9.42 2.15 49.12
CA SER A 607 9.15 1.86 50.52
C SER A 607 7.67 2.07 50.85
N GLY A 608 7.19 1.55 51.99
CA GLY A 608 5.79 1.62 52.37
C GLY A 608 4.98 0.43 51.86
N THR A 609 3.68 0.59 51.65
CA THR A 609 2.79 -0.52 51.27
C THR A 609 2.00 -0.25 50.00
N VAL A 610 2.15 -1.13 49.02
CA VAL A 610 1.27 -1.27 47.85
C VAL A 610 0.79 -2.71 47.80
N SER A 611 -0.51 -2.92 48.01
CA SER A 611 -1.11 -4.25 48.20
C SER A 611 -1.44 -4.97 46.89
N ALA A 612 -1.72 -4.22 45.82
CA ALA A 612 -2.01 -4.73 44.49
C ALA A 612 -0.75 -4.79 43.61
N LEU A 613 -0.64 -5.84 42.81
CA LEU A 613 0.37 -5.91 41.76
C LEU A 613 0.15 -4.79 40.75
N HIS A 614 1.22 -4.07 40.43
CA HIS A 614 1.24 -3.04 39.40
C HIS A 614 2.57 -3.09 38.64
N GLU A 615 2.58 -2.53 37.44
CA GLU A 615 3.77 -2.47 36.60
C GLU A 615 4.64 -1.25 36.98
N ALA A 616 5.92 -1.50 37.22
CA ALA A 616 6.94 -0.46 37.25
C ALA A 616 7.68 -0.43 35.90
N LYS A 617 8.00 0.77 35.40
CA LYS A 617 8.84 0.98 34.20
C LYS A 617 9.97 1.93 34.53
N ILE A 618 11.19 1.50 34.25
CA ILE A 618 12.41 2.24 34.56
C ILE A 618 13.20 2.44 33.27
N ASP A 619 13.49 3.70 32.96
CA ASP A 619 14.46 4.04 31.92
C ASP A 619 15.87 3.68 32.38
N ILE A 620 16.47 2.68 31.75
CA ILE A 620 17.84 2.24 32.03
C ILE A 620 18.81 2.60 30.89
N THR A 621 18.39 3.46 29.95
CA THR A 621 19.18 3.87 28.78
C THR A 621 20.55 4.40 29.17
N LYS A 622 20.64 5.26 30.20
CA LYS A 622 21.93 5.82 30.65
C LYS A 622 22.96 4.75 31.05
N TYR A 623 22.50 3.60 31.58
CA TYR A 623 23.40 2.52 31.98
C TYR A 623 23.84 1.69 30.76
N ALA A 624 22.94 1.48 29.80
CA ALA A 624 23.23 0.82 28.52
C ALA A 624 24.15 1.66 27.61
N ASN A 625 24.11 2.99 27.71
CA ASN A 625 25.02 3.86 26.97
C ASN A 625 26.44 3.82 27.54
N ASN A 626 26.59 3.57 28.84
CA ASN A 626 27.90 3.42 29.48
C ASN A 626 28.57 2.08 29.14
N SER A 627 27.80 1.09 28.69
CA SER A 627 28.29 -0.23 28.28
C SER A 627 27.23 -0.94 27.46
N SER A 628 27.65 -1.52 26.33
CA SER A 628 26.84 -2.42 25.50
C SER A 628 26.18 -3.58 26.25
N ASN A 629 26.54 -3.83 27.52
CA ASN A 629 26.00 -4.89 28.35
C ASN A 629 25.59 -4.36 29.73
N VAL A 630 24.40 -4.75 30.21
CA VAL A 630 23.91 -4.40 31.56
C VAL A 630 23.52 -5.62 32.38
N LYS A 631 23.62 -5.51 33.72
CA LYS A 631 22.99 -6.44 34.67
C LYS A 631 22.00 -5.70 35.56
N VAL A 632 20.94 -6.38 35.97
CA VAL A 632 19.92 -5.87 36.90
C VAL A 632 19.97 -6.67 38.20
N ARG A 633 19.78 -5.99 39.33
CA ARG A 633 19.64 -6.59 40.67
C ARG A 633 18.44 -6.00 41.37
N PHE A 634 17.63 -6.87 41.98
CA PHE A 634 16.58 -6.51 42.92
C PHE A 634 17.08 -6.77 44.33
N ARG A 635 17.00 -5.79 45.23
CA ARG A 635 17.57 -5.88 46.58
C ARG A 635 16.63 -5.30 47.63
N LEU A 636 16.29 -6.08 48.66
CA LEU A 636 15.59 -5.59 49.84
C LEU A 636 16.58 -5.34 50.98
N THR A 637 16.52 -4.17 51.59
CA THR A 637 17.30 -3.81 52.78
C THR A 637 16.38 -3.33 53.90
N SER A 638 16.57 -3.82 55.13
CA SER A 638 15.81 -3.38 56.31
C SER A 638 16.67 -2.88 57.46
N ASP A 639 16.08 -2.10 58.36
CA ASP A 639 16.71 -1.63 59.59
C ASP A 639 16.60 -2.65 60.76
N ALA A 640 17.04 -2.26 61.95
CA ALA A 640 17.08 -3.16 63.11
C ALA A 640 15.70 -3.45 63.73
N SER A 641 14.61 -2.92 63.18
CA SER A 641 13.25 -2.98 63.72
C SER A 641 12.19 -3.13 62.62
N THR A 642 10.99 -3.57 62.99
CA THR A 642 9.81 -3.69 62.09
C THR A 642 9.99 -4.61 60.89
N VAL A 643 9.28 -5.74 60.91
CA VAL A 643 9.23 -6.67 59.77
C VAL A 643 7.88 -6.59 59.07
N ALA A 644 7.85 -6.76 57.76
CA ALA A 644 6.62 -6.79 56.95
C ALA A 644 6.72 -7.83 55.83
N ASP A 645 5.63 -8.03 55.08
CA ASP A 645 5.48 -9.09 54.06
C ASP A 645 6.56 -9.02 52.95
N GLY A 646 7.21 -7.87 52.75
CA GLY A 646 8.33 -7.73 51.83
C GLY A 646 7.89 -7.43 50.41
N TRP A 647 8.65 -7.91 49.43
CA TRP A 647 8.57 -7.56 48.03
C TRP A 647 8.26 -8.79 47.17
N TYR A 648 7.31 -8.65 46.27
CA TYR A 648 6.97 -9.65 45.26
C TYR A 648 7.20 -9.07 43.86
N LEU A 649 7.76 -9.88 42.97
CA LEU A 649 8.09 -9.57 41.59
C LEU A 649 7.54 -10.64 40.63
N ASP A 650 7.11 -10.21 39.45
CA ASP A 650 6.75 -11.07 38.34
C ASP A 650 6.97 -10.33 37.00
N ASP A 651 6.95 -11.05 35.88
CA ASP A 651 7.02 -10.51 34.52
C ASP A 651 8.15 -9.49 34.29
N VAL A 652 9.38 -9.84 34.69
CA VAL A 652 10.55 -9.00 34.47
C VAL A 652 10.89 -9.00 32.98
N LEU A 653 10.98 -7.82 32.37
CA LEU A 653 11.21 -7.63 30.94
C LEU A 653 12.21 -6.48 30.74
N ILE A 654 13.21 -6.67 29.88
CA ILE A 654 14.05 -5.59 29.38
C ILE A 654 13.81 -5.45 27.90
N THR A 655 13.44 -4.25 27.48
CA THR A 655 13.06 -3.93 26.11
C THR A 655 13.96 -2.85 25.53
N GLY A 656 14.51 -3.09 24.35
CA GLY A 656 15.32 -2.14 23.59
C GLY A 656 14.53 -1.48 22.47
N TYR A 657 14.72 -0.19 22.28
CA TYR A 657 14.05 0.66 21.30
C TYR A 657 15.11 1.23 20.34
N THR A 658 14.81 1.30 19.06
CA THR A 658 15.64 1.97 18.04
C THR A 658 14.93 3.22 17.52
N SER A 659 15.67 4.12 16.89
CA SER A 659 15.17 5.37 16.31
C SER A 659 13.97 5.07 15.41
N GLY A 660 12.82 5.69 15.73
CA GLY A 660 11.52 5.40 15.12
C GLY A 660 10.55 4.61 16.02
N SER A 661 11.04 3.97 17.09
CA SER A 661 10.20 3.33 18.11
C SER A 661 9.71 4.37 19.12
N GLN A 662 8.40 4.46 19.35
CA GLN A 662 7.88 5.25 20.48
C GLN A 662 8.26 4.54 21.78
N LYS A 663 9.27 5.06 22.48
CA LYS A 663 9.56 4.70 23.87
C LYS A 663 8.32 5.05 24.73
N PRO A 664 7.87 4.19 25.65
CA PRO A 664 6.79 4.55 26.57
C PRO A 664 7.17 5.83 27.32
N ASP A 665 6.22 6.74 27.54
CA ASP A 665 6.47 7.93 28.34
C ASP A 665 6.82 7.49 29.79
N ILE A 666 8.04 7.82 30.24
CA ILE A 666 8.58 7.44 31.57
C ILE A 666 8.65 8.68 32.47
N SER A 667 8.04 9.80 32.07
CA SER A 667 7.87 10.93 32.96
C SER A 667 6.78 10.60 33.99
N GLU A 668 7.10 10.71 35.28
CA GLU A 668 6.20 10.60 36.45
C GLU A 668 6.00 9.24 37.18
N GLN A 669 7.02 8.36 37.29
CA GLN A 669 6.96 7.25 38.28
C GLN A 669 7.87 7.39 39.51
N ASN A 670 8.67 8.45 39.62
CA ASN A 670 9.61 8.60 40.75
C ASN A 670 9.16 9.48 41.91
N ASN A 671 7.95 10.06 41.90
CA ASN A 671 7.37 10.76 43.06
C ASN A 671 5.83 10.81 42.98
N ASN A 672 5.16 9.86 43.64
CA ASN A 672 3.71 9.58 43.65
C ASN A 672 3.13 8.92 42.38
N PRO A 673 2.65 7.65 42.46
CA PRO A 673 2.20 6.86 41.30
C PRO A 673 0.79 7.24 40.77
N PHE A 674 0.22 8.37 41.20
CA PHE A 674 -1.11 8.80 40.80
C PHE A 674 -1.00 10.11 40.02
N THR A 675 -1.74 10.26 38.92
CA THR A 675 -1.97 11.53 38.21
C THR A 675 -3.39 12.02 38.48
N PHE A 676 -3.74 13.27 38.16
CA PHE A 676 -5.15 13.66 38.15
C PHE A 676 -5.85 12.96 36.97
N SER A 677 -6.89 12.17 37.25
CA SER A 677 -7.68 11.51 36.21
C SER A 677 -9.16 11.45 36.56
N LEU A 678 -10.03 11.49 35.54
CA LEU A 678 -11.48 11.28 35.67
C LEU A 678 -11.92 10.18 34.71
N SER A 679 -12.38 9.06 35.27
CA SER A 679 -12.87 7.90 34.51
C SER A 679 -14.27 8.12 33.97
N GLN A 680 -14.62 7.39 32.91
CA GLN A 680 -16.01 7.24 32.48
C GLN A 680 -16.82 6.54 33.57
N ASN A 681 -18.01 7.04 33.88
CA ASN A 681 -18.90 6.41 34.87
C ASN A 681 -19.33 5.01 34.40
N TYR A 682 -19.51 4.08 35.34
CA TYR A 682 -19.98 2.73 35.03
C TYR A 682 -21.06 2.27 36.02
N PRO A 683 -22.20 1.73 35.53
CA PRO A 683 -22.58 1.60 34.11
C PRO A 683 -22.82 2.97 33.42
N ASN A 684 -22.73 3.01 32.09
CA ASN A 684 -23.16 4.12 31.23
C ASN A 684 -23.63 3.57 29.87
N PRO A 685 -24.94 3.60 29.52
CA PRO A 685 -26.03 4.26 30.25
C PRO A 685 -26.31 3.63 31.63
N PHE A 686 -26.92 4.37 32.55
CA PHE A 686 -27.21 3.91 33.93
C PHE A 686 -28.67 4.14 34.35
N ASN A 687 -29.14 3.35 35.33
CA ASN A 687 -30.50 3.45 35.91
C ASN A 687 -30.53 3.00 37.39
N PRO A 688 -30.96 3.87 38.33
CA PRO A 688 -30.62 5.28 38.39
C PRO A 688 -29.22 5.49 38.99
N VAL A 689 -28.45 4.44 39.27
CA VAL A 689 -27.19 4.50 40.02
C VAL A 689 -25.98 4.19 39.13
N THR A 690 -24.91 4.97 39.27
CA THR A 690 -23.62 4.75 38.60
C THR A 690 -22.44 5.05 39.55
N ILE A 691 -21.24 4.60 39.19
CA ILE A 691 -20.00 4.89 39.92
C ILE A 691 -19.10 5.77 39.07
N ILE A 692 -18.58 6.85 39.67
CA ILE A 692 -17.58 7.75 39.10
C ILE A 692 -16.25 7.55 39.82
N ASN A 693 -15.22 7.17 39.07
CA ASN A 693 -13.87 6.96 39.59
C ASN A 693 -12.94 8.10 39.16
N PHE A 694 -12.10 8.58 40.07
CA PHE A 694 -11.08 9.59 39.78
C PHE A 694 -9.83 9.36 40.64
N SER A 695 -8.69 9.92 40.24
CA SER A 695 -7.42 9.82 40.97
C SER A 695 -6.86 11.18 41.32
N VAL A 696 -6.21 11.27 42.48
CA VAL A 696 -5.62 12.50 43.02
C VAL A 696 -4.12 12.24 43.28
N PRO A 697 -3.20 12.99 42.63
CA PRO A 697 -1.75 12.76 42.69
C PRO A 697 -1.13 13.07 44.05
N LYS A 698 -1.69 14.04 44.76
CA LYS A 698 -1.27 14.48 46.10
C LYS A 698 -2.47 15.14 46.77
N SER A 699 -2.51 15.17 48.10
CA SER A 699 -3.63 15.79 48.81
C SER A 699 -3.90 17.21 48.31
N ALA A 700 -5.11 17.45 47.81
CA ALA A 700 -5.48 18.68 47.11
C ALA A 700 -6.98 18.96 47.28
N PHE A 701 -7.38 20.22 47.05
CA PHE A 701 -8.78 20.59 47.01
C PHE A 701 -9.41 20.11 45.69
N VAL A 702 -10.44 19.27 45.79
CA VAL A 702 -11.13 18.67 44.64
C VAL A 702 -12.60 19.10 44.64
N SER A 703 -13.11 19.48 43.46
CA SER A 703 -14.54 19.69 43.22
C SER A 703 -15.02 18.76 42.12
N LEU A 704 -16.02 17.92 42.41
CA LEU A 704 -16.70 17.05 41.44
C LEU A 704 -18.19 17.37 41.44
N LYS A 705 -18.70 17.89 40.32
CA LYS A 705 -20.06 18.39 40.17
C LYS A 705 -20.75 17.79 38.95
N VAL A 706 -22.07 17.65 39.00
CA VAL A 706 -22.92 17.19 37.89
C VAL A 706 -23.74 18.35 37.34
N TYR A 707 -23.90 18.39 36.02
CA TYR A 707 -24.59 19.43 35.26
C TYR A 707 -25.57 18.80 34.26
N ASP A 708 -26.69 19.48 34.02
CA ASP A 708 -27.59 19.17 32.91
C ASP A 708 -27.07 19.72 31.56
N VAL A 709 -27.80 19.47 30.47
CA VAL A 709 -27.44 19.92 29.11
C VAL A 709 -27.45 21.44 28.94
N LEU A 710 -28.10 22.18 29.84
CA LEU A 710 -28.12 23.65 29.83
C LEU A 710 -26.94 24.23 30.64
N GLY A 711 -26.10 23.38 31.22
CA GLY A 711 -24.97 23.78 32.07
C GLY A 711 -25.39 24.17 33.48
N LYS A 712 -26.62 23.88 33.90
CA LYS A 712 -27.06 24.10 35.30
C LYS A 712 -26.49 22.99 36.17
N GLN A 713 -25.82 23.36 37.26
CA GLN A 713 -25.38 22.40 38.28
C GLN A 713 -26.61 21.75 38.94
N VAL A 714 -26.66 20.42 38.93
CA VAL A 714 -27.76 19.63 39.48
C VAL A 714 -27.37 18.81 40.71
N GLU A 715 -26.07 18.53 40.91
CA GLU A 715 -25.55 17.80 42.09
C GLU A 715 -24.09 18.18 42.37
N GLU A 716 -23.65 18.12 43.65
CA GLU A 716 -22.26 18.28 44.07
C GLU A 716 -21.81 17.02 44.82
N LEU A 717 -20.93 16.22 44.20
CA LEU A 717 -20.52 14.92 44.74
C LEU A 717 -19.34 15.04 45.73
N VAL A 718 -18.40 15.94 45.45
CA VAL A 718 -17.27 16.27 46.33
C VAL A 718 -16.91 17.73 46.17
N ASN A 719 -16.58 18.39 47.28
CA ASN A 719 -16.08 19.77 47.31
C ASN A 719 -15.23 20.01 48.55
N GLY A 720 -13.96 19.61 48.51
CA GLY A 720 -13.09 19.67 49.68
C GLY A 720 -11.71 19.07 49.50
N ASN A 721 -10.91 19.11 50.56
CA ASN A 721 -9.58 18.50 50.60
C ASN A 721 -9.69 16.97 50.51
N THR A 722 -9.11 16.41 49.46
CA THR A 722 -9.12 14.98 49.17
C THR A 722 -7.69 14.44 49.21
N ASN A 723 -7.48 13.32 49.91
CA ASN A 723 -6.16 12.70 50.04
C ASN A 723 -5.65 12.13 48.71
N ALA A 724 -4.33 11.94 48.58
CA ALA A 724 -3.73 11.25 47.45
C ALA A 724 -4.28 9.82 47.30
N GLY A 725 -4.51 9.37 46.06
CA GLY A 725 -5.00 8.03 45.74
C GLY A 725 -6.19 8.00 44.77
N ASN A 726 -6.75 6.80 44.59
CA ASN A 726 -7.96 6.57 43.79
C ASN A 726 -9.20 6.71 44.66
N HIS A 727 -10.23 7.35 44.11
CA HIS A 727 -11.50 7.64 44.76
C HIS A 727 -12.64 7.12 43.91
N SER A 728 -13.68 6.61 44.56
CA SER A 728 -14.86 6.03 43.93
C SER A 728 -16.10 6.60 44.59
N LEU A 729 -16.95 7.27 43.82
CA LEU A 729 -18.18 7.91 44.30
C LEU A 729 -19.38 7.34 43.58
N GLN A 730 -20.41 6.99 44.36
CA GLN A 730 -21.69 6.58 43.82
C GLN A 730 -22.54 7.83 43.53
N PHE A 731 -23.14 7.89 42.34
CA PHE A 731 -24.13 8.89 41.98
C PHE A 731 -25.48 8.20 41.77
N ASN A 732 -26.48 8.61 42.56
CA ASN A 732 -27.87 8.14 42.43
C ASN A 732 -28.72 9.25 41.83
N ALA A 733 -29.22 9.01 40.62
CA ALA A 733 -29.97 9.97 39.85
C ALA A 733 -31.49 9.74 39.84
N GLY A 734 -32.04 9.11 40.88
CA GLY A 734 -33.46 8.72 40.96
C GLY A 734 -34.43 9.88 40.74
N ASP A 735 -34.08 11.07 41.23
CA ASP A 735 -34.92 12.26 41.17
C ASP A 735 -34.72 13.11 39.90
N PHE A 736 -33.80 12.73 39.01
CA PHE A 736 -33.53 13.46 37.77
C PHE A 736 -34.26 12.85 36.56
N ALA A 737 -34.56 13.66 35.54
CA ALA A 737 -35.19 13.18 34.31
C ALA A 737 -34.19 12.37 33.46
N SER A 738 -34.66 11.36 32.72
CA SER A 738 -33.82 10.65 31.75
C SER A 738 -33.21 11.63 30.73
N GLY A 739 -31.95 11.46 30.39
CA GLY A 739 -31.25 12.41 29.55
C GLY A 739 -29.73 12.38 29.72
N ILE A 740 -29.08 13.30 29.00
CA ILE A 740 -27.63 13.47 29.04
C ILE A 740 -27.27 14.40 30.20
N TYR A 741 -26.27 14.01 30.97
CA TYR A 741 -25.65 14.83 32.01
C TYR A 741 -24.15 14.87 31.81
N TYR A 742 -23.51 15.89 32.37
CA TYR A 742 -22.06 16.05 32.38
C TYR A 742 -21.58 16.09 33.81
N TYR A 743 -20.44 15.46 34.10
CA TYR A 743 -19.76 15.64 35.38
C TYR A 743 -18.36 16.19 35.16
N ARG A 744 -17.98 17.14 36.01
CA ARG A 744 -16.76 17.93 35.91
C ARG A 744 -15.94 17.80 37.18
N LEU A 745 -14.70 17.36 37.04
CA LEU A 745 -13.70 17.33 38.10
C LEU A 745 -12.77 18.54 37.94
N GLU A 746 -12.59 19.32 39.01
CA GLU A 746 -11.69 20.47 39.07
C GLU A 746 -10.76 20.37 40.28
N SER A 747 -9.47 20.58 40.07
CA SER A 747 -8.47 20.68 41.14
C SER A 747 -7.17 21.28 40.63
N SER A 748 -6.61 22.28 41.33
CA SER A 748 -5.24 22.77 41.10
C SER A 748 -4.82 22.98 39.63
N GLY A 749 -5.71 23.55 38.80
CA GLY A 749 -5.49 23.77 37.36
C GLY A 749 -5.87 22.61 36.43
N TYR A 750 -6.19 21.43 36.97
CA TYR A 750 -6.77 20.31 36.23
C TYR A 750 -8.29 20.46 36.12
N VAL A 751 -8.81 20.33 34.89
CA VAL A 751 -10.24 20.27 34.61
C VAL A 751 -10.51 19.10 33.67
N ALA A 752 -11.39 18.18 34.08
CA ALA A 752 -11.86 17.11 33.22
C ALA A 752 -13.38 17.03 33.24
N VAL A 753 -13.98 16.83 32.06
CA VAL A 753 -15.43 16.70 31.88
C VAL A 753 -15.72 15.38 31.19
N LYS A 754 -16.75 14.68 31.65
CA LYS A 754 -17.25 13.44 31.02
C LYS A 754 -18.76 13.48 30.92
N LYS A 755 -19.29 12.76 29.92
CA LYS A 755 -20.72 12.68 29.60
C LYS A 755 -21.30 11.37 30.13
N MET A 756 -22.48 11.41 30.72
CA MET A 756 -23.23 10.23 31.15
C MET A 756 -24.68 10.26 30.64
N LEU A 757 -25.27 9.09 30.40
CA LEU A 757 -26.64 8.93 29.92
C LEU A 757 -27.49 8.20 30.98
N LEU A 758 -28.46 8.91 31.56
CA LEU A 758 -29.46 8.35 32.47
C LEU A 758 -30.65 7.82 31.65
N ILE A 759 -31.00 6.56 31.84
CA ILE A 759 -32.17 5.91 31.24
C ILE A 759 -33.06 5.45 32.40
N LYS A 760 -34.34 5.82 32.41
CA LYS A 760 -35.31 5.33 33.40
C LYS A 760 -36.05 4.12 32.87
#